data_AF-A0A6P7U2P0-F1
#
_entry.id   AF-A0A6P7U2P0-F1
#
_cell.length_a   1.000
_cell.length_b   1.000
_cell.length_c   1.000
_cell.angle_alpha   90.00
_cell.angle_beta   90.00
_cell.angle_gamma   90.00
#
_symmetry.space_group_name_H-M   'P 1'
#
loop_
_entity.id
_entity.type
_entity.pdbx_description
1 polymer ?
#
loop_
_entity_poly.entity_id
_entity_poly.type
_entity_poly.pdbx_seq_one_letter_code
_entity_poly.pdbx_strand_id
1 'polypeptide(L)'
;MSGSLTALNKKDGGIRPISVGCTFRRLAAKILCSRRSHSYPIIFKNIQLGVGVRGGCEASAHSVREFIASKNVSDNCVILKIDMRNAFNSIDRSCFLGECMTQLPEIMPFAKLCYEHSSSLLFEGSSILSSTGVQQGDPLGPLLFALGINPIAMSVKSPLNIWYLDDVTIGGPADQVLKDALMISSRLGHIGLSLNPSKCELTNLNVASFDEIHRNFTSLIPEIRITQKEDLIILGFPLHGEATEKILMEKTSNMEQAASRLSQLNAHEGLFLLKNFLSIPKILYILRSSPCFLHPKHLGSIDSIIRRHAELICNVQLDDLAWKQVSLPIRMGGIGLRSPTDLALPAYLASRSFCGPLIGVILKSLNECTPCRWMQNGLESWSSHGLRFPEVESSQRHWDEIWCRETYRVIELCMDQERIICLRSGAQPNSGSWISACPIASTGCKLDGLCLRLGLPMCTPHPCKCEKRIGPLGRHPLSCTRSAGRFPRHSAANDIIKRAMDAAGFHSQLEPAGLDRGDGKRPDGVTIYPYTRGKALVWDFTCPDTFGPSSFGSSASFPDSAAKRSEELKKKKYSFLADRYLFQPIAVETSGVFGSESFSFIRRLGGLITKKTGDPRETSWLFQRISCEIVRGNSHAILGSFLNN
;
A
#
# COMPACT_ATOMS: atom_id res chain seq x y z
N MET A 1 27.01 13.38 -18.81
CA MET A 1 26.78 11.98 -19.24
C MET A 1 25.52 11.85 -20.10
N SER A 2 25.55 11.03 -21.18
CA SER A 2 24.42 10.79 -22.11
C SER A 2 23.25 9.99 -21.48
N GLY A 3 22.11 9.91 -22.16
CA GLY A 3 20.93 9.14 -21.77
C GLY A 3 19.94 8.93 -22.94
N SER A 4 19.07 7.92 -22.79
CA SER A 4 17.96 7.70 -23.73
C SER A 4 16.81 8.62 -23.38
N LEU A 5 16.20 9.25 -24.38
CA LEU A 5 15.04 10.11 -24.23
C LEU A 5 13.76 9.35 -24.57
N THR A 6 12.71 9.59 -23.80
CA THR A 6 11.36 9.10 -24.05
C THR A 6 10.38 10.26 -23.90
N ALA A 7 9.56 10.50 -24.92
CA ALA A 7 8.52 11.51 -24.89
C ALA A 7 7.23 10.92 -24.30
N LEU A 8 6.82 11.39 -23.11
CA LEU A 8 5.56 10.98 -22.49
C LEU A 8 4.50 12.07 -22.65
N ASN A 9 3.26 11.67 -22.93
CA ASN A 9 2.13 12.60 -23.00
C ASN A 9 1.75 13.09 -21.60
N LYS A 10 1.59 14.40 -21.45
CA LYS A 10 0.95 15.03 -20.29
C LYS A 10 -0.57 15.03 -20.49
N LYS A 11 -1.31 15.14 -19.39
CA LYS A 11 -2.78 15.23 -19.41
C LYS A 11 -3.29 16.48 -20.12
N ASP A 12 -2.51 17.55 -20.12
CA ASP A 12 -2.83 18.84 -20.78
C ASP A 12 -2.46 18.85 -22.28
N GLY A 13 -2.13 17.70 -22.86
CA GLY A 13 -1.69 17.58 -24.26
C GLY A 13 -0.23 17.97 -24.50
N GLY A 14 0.48 18.48 -23.48
CA GLY A 14 1.90 18.77 -23.57
C GLY A 14 2.79 17.52 -23.56
N ILE A 15 4.07 17.69 -23.90
CA ILE A 15 5.06 16.60 -23.87
C ILE A 15 5.93 16.72 -22.60
N ARG A 16 6.24 15.57 -21.99
CA ARG A 16 7.23 15.44 -20.92
C ARG A 16 8.42 14.62 -21.41
N PRO A 17 9.58 15.26 -21.68
CA PRO A 17 10.79 14.54 -22.09
C PRO A 17 11.44 13.88 -20.87
N ILE A 18 11.43 12.54 -20.81
CA ILE A 18 12.11 11.77 -19.77
C ILE A 18 13.46 11.29 -20.31
N SER A 19 14.54 11.71 -19.65
CA SER A 19 15.90 11.27 -19.93
C SER A 19 16.35 10.24 -18.91
N VAL A 20 16.62 9.03 -19.39
CA VAL A 20 17.06 7.90 -18.57
C VAL A 20 18.54 7.66 -18.82
N GLY A 21 19.37 8.04 -17.85
CA GLY A 21 20.79 7.68 -17.83
C GLY A 21 21.01 6.18 -17.58
N CYS A 22 22.24 5.70 -17.82
CA CYS A 22 22.60 4.30 -17.61
C CYS A 22 22.39 3.85 -16.15
N THR A 23 22.24 2.55 -15.94
CA THR A 23 21.95 1.95 -14.62
C THR A 23 22.99 2.34 -13.56
N PHE A 24 24.28 2.36 -13.90
CA PHE A 24 25.35 2.73 -12.97
C PHE A 24 25.24 4.19 -12.50
N ARG A 25 24.95 5.13 -13.41
CA ARG A 25 24.71 6.53 -13.07
C ARG A 25 23.52 6.65 -12.11
N ARG A 26 22.41 5.99 -12.42
CA ARG A 26 21.20 6.03 -11.57
C ARG A 26 21.44 5.40 -10.19
N LEU A 27 22.21 4.32 -10.13
CA LEU A 27 22.59 3.66 -8.88
C LEU A 27 23.47 4.58 -8.02
N ALA A 28 24.53 5.14 -8.60
CA ALA A 28 25.43 6.07 -7.91
C ALA A 28 24.66 7.29 -7.39
N ALA A 29 23.81 7.90 -8.23
CA ALA A 29 22.92 9.00 -7.83
C ALA A 29 22.05 8.63 -6.62
N LYS A 30 21.40 7.47 -6.63
CA LYS A 30 20.56 7.00 -5.51
C LYS A 30 21.37 6.78 -4.24
N ILE A 31 22.57 6.19 -4.33
CA ILE A 31 23.45 5.96 -3.17
C ILE A 31 23.86 7.28 -2.54
N LEU A 32 24.31 8.24 -3.35
CA LEU A 32 24.71 9.57 -2.89
C LEU A 32 23.53 10.30 -2.24
N CYS A 33 22.38 10.34 -2.92
CA CYS A 33 21.17 10.97 -2.40
C CYS A 33 20.70 10.34 -1.08
N SER A 34 20.77 9.00 -0.98
CA SER A 34 20.38 8.28 0.24
C SER A 34 21.31 8.61 1.40
N ARG A 35 22.63 8.61 1.19
CA ARG A 35 23.62 8.88 2.24
C ARG A 35 23.52 10.30 2.80
N ARG A 36 23.14 11.27 1.98
CA ARG A 36 23.03 12.69 2.38
C ARG A 36 21.63 13.18 2.70
N SER A 37 20.60 12.33 2.56
CA SER A 37 19.21 12.71 2.79
C SER A 37 18.91 13.37 4.15
N HIS A 38 19.67 13.03 5.19
CA HIS A 38 19.52 13.59 6.53
C HIS A 38 19.90 15.08 6.63
N SER A 39 20.75 15.60 5.72
CA SER A 39 21.17 17.00 5.75
C SER A 39 20.19 17.93 5.02
N TYR A 40 19.30 17.39 4.18
CA TYR A 40 18.43 18.20 3.32
C TYR A 40 17.46 19.09 4.11
N PRO A 41 16.77 18.62 5.18
CA PRO A 41 15.91 19.48 5.98
C PRO A 41 16.64 20.70 6.57
N ILE A 42 17.94 20.55 6.88
CA ILE A 42 18.78 21.62 7.42
C ILE A 42 19.14 22.62 6.31
N ILE A 43 19.62 22.12 5.17
CA ILE A 43 20.00 22.93 3.99
C ILE A 43 18.80 23.76 3.49
N PHE A 44 17.64 23.12 3.39
CA PHE A 44 16.41 23.71 2.87
C PHE A 44 15.57 24.44 3.93
N LYS A 45 16.01 24.43 5.21
CA LYS A 45 15.31 25.01 6.36
C LYS A 45 13.82 24.66 6.44
N ASN A 46 13.45 23.48 5.93
CA ASN A 46 12.05 23.04 5.79
C ASN A 46 11.13 24.00 4.99
N ILE A 47 11.69 24.82 4.10
CA ILE A 47 10.93 25.62 3.12
C ILE A 47 10.73 24.81 1.84
N GLN A 48 11.81 24.19 1.35
CA GLN A 48 11.79 23.28 0.21
C GLN A 48 11.51 21.85 0.69
N LEU A 49 10.30 21.37 0.39
CA LEU A 49 9.72 20.11 0.88
C LEU A 49 9.75 18.99 -0.17
N GLY A 50 10.14 19.31 -1.41
CA GLY A 50 10.18 18.38 -2.54
C GLY A 50 11.30 17.34 -2.50
N VAL A 51 12.29 17.50 -1.61
CA VAL A 51 13.47 16.62 -1.54
C VAL A 51 13.85 16.30 -0.09
N GLY A 52 13.80 15.02 0.27
CA GLY A 52 14.29 14.52 1.56
C GLY A 52 13.50 14.89 2.80
N VAL A 53 12.39 15.62 2.68
CA VAL A 53 11.52 15.97 3.80
C VAL A 53 10.37 14.98 3.90
N ARG A 54 10.37 14.16 4.96
CA ARG A 54 9.30 13.19 5.21
C ARG A 54 7.99 13.91 5.52
N GLY A 55 6.89 13.50 4.88
CA GLY A 55 5.59 14.14 5.05
C GLY A 55 5.44 15.51 4.39
N GLY A 56 6.41 15.96 3.58
CA GLY A 56 6.40 17.29 2.99
C GLY A 56 5.09 17.67 2.29
N CYS A 57 4.54 16.80 1.44
CA CYS A 57 3.26 17.04 0.77
C CYS A 57 2.09 17.22 1.77
N GLU A 58 1.94 16.28 2.70
CA GLU A 58 0.86 16.31 3.71
C GLU A 58 0.98 17.56 4.59
N ALA A 59 2.20 17.88 5.03
CA ALA A 59 2.49 19.07 5.82
C ALA A 59 2.17 20.36 5.06
N SER A 60 2.44 20.44 3.74
CA SER A 60 2.02 21.58 2.93
C SER A 60 0.51 21.77 3.01
N ALA A 61 -0.27 20.72 2.77
CA ALA A 61 -1.74 20.81 2.78
C ALA A 61 -2.28 21.26 4.14
N HIS A 62 -1.77 20.67 5.22
CA HIS A 62 -2.18 21.04 6.57
C HIS A 62 -1.75 22.48 6.93
N SER A 63 -0.55 22.90 6.51
CA SER A 63 -0.05 24.26 6.76
C SER A 63 -0.87 25.32 6.03
N VAL A 64 -1.19 25.12 4.75
CA VAL A 64 -2.03 26.08 4.02
C VAL A 64 -3.44 26.14 4.61
N ARG A 65 -4.00 25.00 5.02
CA ARG A 65 -5.31 24.95 5.68
C ARG A 65 -5.32 25.72 7.01
N GLU A 66 -4.26 25.59 7.80
CA GLU A 66 -4.10 26.34 9.06
C GLU A 66 -3.82 27.81 8.85
N PHE A 67 -3.04 28.14 7.83
CA PHE A 67 -2.83 29.52 7.41
C PHE A 67 -4.18 30.19 7.10
N ILE A 68 -5.02 29.56 6.27
CA ILE A 68 -6.35 30.08 5.91
C ILE A 68 -7.29 30.23 7.12
N ALA A 69 -7.16 29.35 8.12
CA ALA A 69 -8.03 29.36 9.30
C ALA A 69 -7.51 30.22 10.46
N SER A 70 -6.29 30.73 10.37
CA SER A 70 -5.67 31.51 11.44
C SER A 70 -6.40 32.84 11.63
N LYS A 71 -6.72 33.18 12.89
CA LYS A 71 -7.31 34.48 13.25
C LYS A 71 -6.34 35.65 13.00
N ASN A 72 -5.05 35.36 12.84
CA ASN A 72 -4.01 36.35 12.56
C ASN A 72 -3.84 36.63 11.06
N VAL A 73 -4.66 36.02 10.19
CA VAL A 73 -4.80 36.49 8.81
C VAL A 73 -5.50 37.85 8.88
N SER A 74 -4.70 38.92 8.85
CA SER A 74 -5.21 40.29 8.79
C SER A 74 -6.17 40.44 7.63
N ASP A 75 -7.08 41.41 7.69
CA ASP A 75 -7.71 41.94 6.48
C ASP A 75 -6.61 42.20 5.43
N ASN A 76 -6.88 41.88 4.16
CA ASN A 76 -5.94 42.05 3.04
C ASN A 76 -4.89 40.93 2.78
N CYS A 77 -5.24 39.65 2.98
CA CYS A 77 -4.37 38.51 2.65
C CYS A 77 -4.76 37.78 1.35
N VAL A 78 -3.75 37.26 0.65
CA VAL A 78 -3.88 36.44 -0.57
C VAL A 78 -2.98 35.21 -0.51
N ILE A 79 -3.27 34.22 -1.35
CA ILE A 79 -2.37 33.12 -1.68
C ILE A 79 -2.00 33.21 -3.15
N LEU A 80 -0.71 33.10 -3.45
CA LEU A 80 -0.18 33.01 -4.80
C LEU A 80 0.47 31.64 -5.00
N LYS A 81 -0.02 30.89 -5.98
CA LYS A 81 0.63 29.70 -6.52
C LYS A 81 1.42 30.09 -7.75
N ILE A 82 2.69 29.71 -7.79
CA ILE A 82 3.60 30.02 -8.88
C ILE A 82 4.03 28.70 -9.55
N ASP A 83 3.84 28.64 -10.87
CA ASP A 83 4.31 27.56 -11.73
C ASP A 83 5.45 28.08 -12.63
N MET A 84 6.40 27.21 -12.98
CA MET A 84 7.57 27.56 -13.78
C MET A 84 7.56 26.83 -15.13
N ARG A 85 7.89 27.54 -16.22
CA ARG A 85 7.91 26.93 -17.56
C ARG A 85 9.11 26.00 -17.72
N ASN A 86 8.83 24.72 -17.93
CA ASN A 86 9.84 23.71 -18.28
C ASN A 86 11.01 23.65 -17.27
N ALA A 87 10.73 23.88 -15.99
CA ALA A 87 11.72 24.29 -14.99
C ALA A 87 12.97 23.40 -14.94
N PHE A 88 12.78 22.08 -14.87
CA PHE A 88 13.88 21.12 -14.78
C PHE A 88 14.86 21.24 -15.96
N ASN A 89 14.37 21.44 -17.19
CA ASN A 89 15.22 21.49 -18.37
C ASN A 89 15.83 22.89 -18.61
N SER A 90 15.28 23.93 -17.96
CA SER A 90 15.64 25.33 -18.20
C SER A 90 16.68 25.88 -17.23
N ILE A 91 16.73 25.40 -15.98
CA ILE A 91 17.63 25.95 -14.95
C ILE A 91 19.10 25.96 -15.41
N ASP A 92 19.82 27.06 -15.16
CA ASP A 92 21.24 27.16 -15.44
C ASP A 92 22.04 26.20 -14.54
N ARG A 93 22.93 25.43 -15.19
CA ARG A 93 23.81 24.46 -14.53
C ARG A 93 24.86 25.13 -13.66
N SER A 94 25.32 26.32 -14.04
CA SER A 94 26.31 27.07 -13.26
C SER A 94 25.78 27.34 -11.85
N CYS A 95 24.50 27.73 -11.74
CA CYS A 95 23.84 28.06 -10.48
C CYS A 95 23.73 26.85 -9.55
N PHE A 96 23.10 25.76 -10.00
CA PHE A 96 22.92 24.60 -9.12
C PHE A 96 24.23 23.85 -8.82
N LEU A 97 25.22 23.89 -9.71
CA LEU A 97 26.54 23.32 -9.45
C LEU A 97 27.31 24.16 -8.43
N GLY A 98 27.19 25.50 -8.47
CA GLY A 98 27.76 26.39 -7.45
C GLY A 98 27.15 26.14 -6.07
N GLU A 99 25.83 26.04 -5.98
CA GLU A 99 25.14 25.68 -4.74
C GLU A 99 25.51 24.26 -4.27
N CYS A 100 25.63 23.29 -5.18
CA CYS A 100 26.07 21.94 -4.82
C CYS A 100 27.50 21.94 -4.27
N MET A 101 28.43 22.70 -4.86
CA MET A 101 29.79 22.83 -4.36
C MET A 101 29.83 23.37 -2.93
N THR A 102 28.94 24.31 -2.62
CA THR A 102 28.90 24.97 -1.30
C THR A 102 28.22 24.10 -0.24
N GLN A 103 27.06 23.54 -0.58
CA GLN A 103 26.18 22.85 0.39
C GLN A 103 26.48 21.35 0.51
N LEU A 104 26.93 20.71 -0.59
CA LEU A 104 27.13 19.26 -0.70
C LEU A 104 28.40 18.94 -1.53
N PRO A 105 29.59 19.40 -1.09
CA PRO A 105 30.84 19.24 -1.85
C PRO A 105 31.16 17.77 -2.17
N GLU A 106 30.67 16.82 -1.37
CA GLU A 106 30.92 15.39 -1.60
C GLU A 106 30.09 14.80 -2.75
N ILE A 107 28.99 15.45 -3.14
CA ILE A 107 28.20 15.09 -4.32
C ILE A 107 28.76 15.75 -5.59
N MET A 108 29.47 16.87 -5.43
CA MET A 108 29.92 17.72 -6.52
C MET A 108 30.72 17.00 -7.62
N PRO A 109 31.68 16.09 -7.33
CA PRO A 109 32.41 15.38 -8.39
C PRO A 109 31.48 14.59 -9.32
N PHE A 110 30.46 13.96 -8.75
CA PHE A 110 29.48 13.20 -9.51
C PHE A 110 28.47 14.10 -10.23
N ALA A 111 28.08 15.23 -9.62
CA ALA A 111 27.23 16.23 -10.26
C ALA A 111 27.92 16.84 -11.49
N LYS A 112 29.22 17.18 -11.39
CA LYS A 112 30.04 17.64 -12.50
C LYS A 112 30.11 16.62 -13.63
N LEU A 113 30.43 15.37 -13.33
CA LEU A 113 30.44 14.29 -14.32
C LEU A 113 29.11 14.17 -15.10
N CYS A 114 27.99 14.42 -14.41
CA CYS A 114 26.67 14.38 -15.03
C CYS A 114 26.35 15.61 -15.88
N TYR A 115 26.67 16.82 -15.37
CA TYR A 115 26.08 18.08 -15.83
C TYR A 115 27.08 19.19 -16.22
N GLU A 116 28.37 19.09 -15.90
CA GLU A 116 29.36 20.15 -16.20
C GLU A 116 29.46 20.47 -17.70
N HIS A 117 29.35 19.45 -18.54
CA HIS A 117 29.37 19.59 -19.99
C HIS A 117 28.05 19.17 -20.62
N SER A 118 27.77 19.70 -21.82
CA SER A 118 26.65 19.26 -22.63
C SER A 118 26.75 17.77 -22.95
N SER A 119 25.60 17.09 -23.01
CA SER A 119 25.54 15.67 -23.33
C SER A 119 24.47 15.37 -24.36
N SER A 120 24.76 14.52 -25.33
CA SER A 120 23.77 14.03 -26.30
C SER A 120 22.72 13.16 -25.63
N LEU A 121 21.44 13.45 -25.86
CA LEU A 121 20.29 12.63 -25.52
C LEU A 121 19.77 11.95 -26.78
N LEU A 122 19.62 10.64 -26.74
CA LEU A 122 19.21 9.84 -27.90
C LEU A 122 17.69 9.75 -27.97
N PHE A 123 17.09 10.17 -29.08
CA PHE A 123 15.65 10.09 -29.32
C PHE A 123 15.41 9.58 -30.74
N GLU A 124 14.84 8.39 -30.89
CA GLU A 124 14.43 7.80 -32.19
C GLU A 124 15.52 7.92 -33.28
N GLY A 125 16.77 7.55 -32.95
CA GLY A 125 17.90 7.62 -33.88
C GLY A 125 18.51 9.02 -34.07
N SER A 126 17.88 10.06 -33.53
CA SER A 126 18.40 11.44 -33.48
C SER A 126 19.09 11.74 -32.15
N SER A 127 19.94 12.76 -32.13
CA SER A 127 20.62 13.25 -30.92
C SER A 127 20.20 14.69 -30.63
N ILE A 128 19.74 14.94 -29.41
CA ILE A 128 19.41 16.27 -28.89
C ILE A 128 20.48 16.65 -27.86
N LEU A 129 21.11 17.81 -28.01
CA LEU A 129 22.14 18.26 -27.08
C LEU A 129 21.51 18.83 -25.79
N SER A 130 21.73 18.17 -24.65
CA SER A 130 21.32 18.67 -23.33
C SER A 130 22.41 19.56 -22.76
N SER A 131 22.26 20.88 -22.94
CA SER A 131 23.22 21.90 -22.49
C SER A 131 22.81 22.63 -21.21
N THR A 132 21.50 22.72 -20.93
CA THR A 132 20.94 23.35 -19.72
C THR A 132 20.17 22.34 -18.88
N GLY A 133 19.79 22.74 -17.69
CA GLY A 133 18.88 21.99 -16.83
C GLY A 133 19.44 20.71 -16.22
N VAL A 134 18.58 20.14 -15.38
CA VAL A 134 18.69 18.78 -14.85
C VAL A 134 17.84 17.83 -15.69
N GLN A 135 18.30 16.60 -15.88
CA GLN A 135 17.61 15.62 -16.72
C GLN A 135 16.42 15.01 -15.97
N GLN A 136 15.20 15.16 -16.51
CA GLN A 136 13.99 14.57 -15.93
C GLN A 136 14.05 13.04 -15.99
N GLY A 137 14.20 12.38 -14.85
CA GLY A 137 14.40 10.92 -14.76
C GLY A 137 15.72 10.52 -14.11
N ASP A 138 16.66 11.47 -13.96
CA ASP A 138 17.85 11.30 -13.15
C ASP A 138 17.51 11.38 -11.65
N PRO A 139 17.83 10.36 -10.83
CA PRO A 139 17.64 10.42 -9.38
C PRO A 139 18.34 11.59 -8.68
N LEU A 140 19.39 12.16 -9.27
CA LEU A 140 20.08 13.33 -8.73
C LEU A 140 19.39 14.65 -9.08
N GLY A 141 18.63 14.69 -10.17
CA GLY A 141 18.06 15.90 -10.75
C GLY A 141 17.22 16.74 -9.78
N PRO A 142 16.26 16.16 -9.05
CA PRO A 142 15.43 16.91 -8.11
C PRO A 142 16.24 17.61 -7.00
N LEU A 143 17.30 16.97 -6.48
CA LEU A 143 18.17 17.57 -5.46
C LEU A 143 18.91 18.79 -6.01
N LEU A 144 19.53 18.66 -7.18
CA LEU A 144 20.26 19.76 -7.80
C LEU A 144 19.32 20.92 -8.15
N PHE A 145 18.13 20.62 -8.70
CA PHE A 145 17.12 21.64 -8.96
C PHE A 145 16.71 22.38 -7.69
N ALA A 146 16.40 21.64 -6.61
CA ALA A 146 16.06 22.20 -5.32
C ALA A 146 17.18 23.08 -4.74
N LEU A 147 18.45 22.69 -4.89
CA LEU A 147 19.59 23.50 -4.47
C LEU A 147 19.66 24.82 -5.24
N GLY A 148 19.53 24.78 -6.57
CA GLY A 148 19.63 25.97 -7.41
C GLY A 148 18.58 27.05 -7.10
N ILE A 149 17.37 26.65 -6.69
CA ILE A 149 16.31 27.59 -6.34
C ILE A 149 16.25 27.95 -4.84
N ASN A 150 16.98 27.22 -3.98
CA ASN A 150 16.94 27.41 -2.53
C ASN A 150 17.29 28.83 -2.07
N PRO A 151 18.30 29.53 -2.63
CA PRO A 151 18.59 30.91 -2.25
C PRO A 151 17.42 31.87 -2.49
N ILE A 152 16.62 31.62 -3.54
CA ILE A 152 15.41 32.39 -3.84
C ILE A 152 14.33 32.06 -2.80
N ALA A 153 14.08 30.78 -2.56
CA ALA A 153 13.09 30.31 -1.58
C ALA A 153 13.33 30.89 -0.17
N MET A 154 14.60 30.93 0.27
CA MET A 154 14.99 31.49 1.56
C MET A 154 14.85 33.01 1.68
N SER A 155 14.74 33.72 0.56
CA SER A 155 14.63 35.19 0.53
C SER A 155 13.21 35.71 0.63
N VAL A 156 12.21 34.85 0.39
CA VAL A 156 10.78 35.16 0.52
C VAL A 156 10.44 35.52 1.97
N LYS A 157 9.67 36.61 2.16
CA LYS A 157 9.27 37.12 3.48
C LYS A 157 7.81 36.86 3.82
N SER A 158 7.01 36.44 2.84
CA SER A 158 5.62 36.03 3.02
C SER A 158 5.50 34.99 4.16
N PRO A 159 4.56 35.18 5.11
CA PRO A 159 4.37 34.29 6.26
C PRO A 159 4.18 32.81 5.87
N LEU A 160 3.45 32.56 4.78
CA LEU A 160 3.36 31.25 4.18
C LEU A 160 4.38 31.18 3.04
N ASN A 161 5.33 30.25 3.13
CA ASN A 161 6.38 30.04 2.13
C ASN A 161 6.66 28.54 1.98
N ILE A 162 6.06 27.92 0.98
CA ILE A 162 6.16 26.48 0.71
C ILE A 162 6.66 26.27 -0.70
N TRP A 163 7.74 25.51 -0.83
CA TRP A 163 8.27 25.09 -2.11
C TRP A 163 8.25 23.57 -2.19
N TYR A 164 7.72 23.02 -3.28
CA TYR A 164 7.80 21.60 -3.59
C TYR A 164 8.38 21.46 -4.99
N LEU A 165 9.71 21.40 -5.07
CA LEU A 165 10.45 21.60 -6.31
C LEU A 165 10.02 22.91 -6.98
N ASP A 166 9.44 22.84 -8.18
CA ASP A 166 8.96 23.96 -8.98
C ASP A 166 7.56 24.44 -8.59
N ASP A 167 6.78 23.66 -7.83
CA ASP A 167 5.49 24.08 -7.29
C ASP A 167 5.69 24.98 -6.07
N VAL A 168 5.43 26.28 -6.23
CA VAL A 168 5.62 27.27 -5.16
C VAL A 168 4.28 27.80 -4.69
N THR A 169 4.09 27.87 -3.37
CA THR A 169 2.92 28.47 -2.73
C THR A 169 3.38 29.47 -1.70
N ILE A 170 3.07 30.75 -1.91
CA ILE A 170 3.31 31.82 -0.94
C ILE A 170 1.99 32.48 -0.53
N GLY A 171 1.93 33.01 0.69
CA GLY A 171 0.71 33.64 1.19
C GLY A 171 0.98 34.59 2.36
N GLY A 172 0.12 35.60 2.47
CA GLY A 172 0.30 36.70 3.42
C GLY A 172 -0.42 37.97 2.98
N PRO A 173 -0.08 39.11 3.60
CA PRO A 173 -0.54 40.43 3.16
C PRO A 173 -0.26 40.65 1.67
N ALA A 174 -1.25 41.17 0.94
CA ALA A 174 -1.20 41.27 -0.52
C ALA A 174 0.01 42.05 -1.06
N ASP A 175 0.42 43.11 -0.36
CA ASP A 175 1.57 43.93 -0.72
C ASP A 175 2.89 43.17 -0.54
N GLN A 176 3.02 42.38 0.53
CA GLN A 176 4.19 41.56 0.80
C GLN A 176 4.30 40.40 -0.20
N VAL A 177 3.18 39.73 -0.51
CA VAL A 177 3.14 38.66 -1.51
C VAL A 177 3.51 39.19 -2.89
N LEU A 178 3.05 40.39 -3.26
CA LEU A 178 3.42 41.03 -4.52
C LEU A 178 4.92 41.38 -4.59
N LYS A 179 5.48 41.93 -3.51
CA LYS A 179 6.93 42.21 -3.40
C LYS A 179 7.76 40.93 -3.55
N ASP A 180 7.35 39.85 -2.89
CA ASP A 180 8.01 38.55 -3.02
C ASP A 180 7.86 37.97 -4.42
N ALA A 181 6.68 38.10 -5.06
CA ALA A 181 6.47 37.65 -6.43
C ALA A 181 7.37 38.39 -7.44
N LEU A 182 7.52 39.71 -7.29
CA LEU A 182 8.44 40.52 -8.10
C LEU A 182 9.89 40.05 -7.95
N MET A 183 10.32 39.84 -6.70
CA MET A 183 11.65 39.34 -6.37
C MET A 183 11.88 37.93 -6.95
N ILE A 184 10.92 37.02 -6.80
CA ILE A 184 10.98 35.66 -7.34
C ILE A 184 11.10 35.72 -8.86
N SER A 185 10.24 36.48 -9.56
CA SER A 185 10.26 36.59 -11.01
C SER A 185 11.62 37.08 -11.53
N SER A 186 12.16 38.14 -10.93
CA SER A 186 13.48 38.68 -11.28
C SER A 186 14.60 37.68 -11.03
N ARG A 187 14.65 37.05 -9.85
CA ARG A 187 15.74 36.10 -9.50
C ARG A 187 15.67 34.79 -10.27
N LEU A 188 14.48 34.30 -10.59
CA LEU A 188 14.31 33.14 -11.46
C LEU A 188 14.90 33.41 -12.85
N GLY A 189 14.70 34.61 -13.40
CA GLY A 189 15.28 35.02 -14.68
C GLY A 189 16.81 34.93 -14.70
N HIS A 190 17.47 35.29 -13.60
CA HIS A 190 18.93 35.19 -13.46
C HIS A 190 19.48 33.76 -13.44
N ILE A 191 18.64 32.76 -13.13
CA ILE A 191 19.04 31.34 -13.11
C ILE A 191 18.44 30.55 -14.28
N GLY A 192 17.99 31.23 -15.34
CA GLY A 192 17.45 30.61 -16.55
C GLY A 192 16.01 30.10 -16.41
N LEU A 193 15.29 30.49 -15.36
CA LEU A 193 13.91 30.11 -15.12
C LEU A 193 12.94 31.26 -15.41
N SER A 194 11.74 30.92 -15.84
CA SER A 194 10.67 31.89 -16.07
C SER A 194 9.35 31.37 -15.52
N LEU A 195 8.51 32.29 -15.07
CA LEU A 195 7.15 31.97 -14.65
C LEU A 195 6.34 31.40 -15.80
N ASN A 196 5.33 30.61 -15.46
CA ASN A 196 4.29 30.16 -16.36
C ASN A 196 2.97 30.86 -16.05
N PRO A 197 2.71 32.02 -16.65
CA PRO A 197 1.67 32.90 -16.16
C PRO A 197 0.27 32.28 -16.15
N SER A 198 -0.06 31.51 -17.19
CA SER A 198 -1.35 30.82 -17.32
C SER A 198 -1.55 29.62 -16.38
N LYS A 199 -0.51 29.20 -15.66
CA LYS A 199 -0.59 28.16 -14.61
C LYS A 199 -0.39 28.73 -13.20
N CYS A 200 0.00 29.98 -13.07
CA CYS A 200 -0.02 30.68 -11.79
C CYS A 200 -1.47 30.96 -11.38
N GLU A 201 -1.75 30.88 -10.09
CA GLU A 201 -3.09 31.09 -9.53
C GLU A 201 -3.02 32.07 -8.36
N LEU A 202 -3.93 33.06 -8.34
CA LEU A 202 -4.13 34.00 -7.24
C LEU A 202 -5.47 33.70 -6.57
N THR A 203 -5.46 33.58 -5.25
CA THR A 203 -6.66 33.36 -4.44
C THR A 203 -6.82 34.48 -3.43
N ASN A 204 -8.00 35.12 -3.46
CA ASN A 204 -8.40 36.09 -2.46
C ASN A 204 -8.81 35.36 -1.17
N LEU A 205 -8.23 35.72 -0.02
CA LEU A 205 -8.68 35.20 1.27
C LEU A 205 -9.64 36.14 1.98
N ASN A 206 -9.34 37.45 1.98
CA ASN A 206 -10.08 38.49 2.69
C ASN A 206 -9.67 39.92 2.27
N VAL A 207 -9.32 40.12 1.00
CA VAL A 207 -9.13 41.46 0.42
C VAL A 207 -10.49 42.00 -0.02
N ALA A 208 -10.89 43.15 0.52
CA ALA A 208 -12.14 43.82 0.12
C ALA A 208 -12.06 44.39 -1.31
N SER A 209 -10.99 45.12 -1.64
CA SER A 209 -10.76 45.70 -2.97
C SER A 209 -9.87 44.80 -3.84
N PHE A 210 -10.31 43.56 -4.05
CA PHE A 210 -9.50 42.55 -4.74
C PHE A 210 -9.16 42.90 -6.19
N ASP A 211 -10.02 43.66 -6.89
CA ASP A 211 -9.79 44.06 -8.28
C ASP A 211 -8.51 44.91 -8.45
N GLU A 212 -8.20 45.77 -7.48
CA GLU A 212 -6.96 46.57 -7.50
C GLU A 212 -5.73 45.69 -7.28
N ILE A 213 -5.79 44.81 -6.28
CA ILE A 213 -4.73 43.83 -6.02
C ILE A 213 -4.51 42.94 -7.25
N HIS A 214 -5.57 42.42 -7.84
CA HIS A 214 -5.49 41.59 -9.04
C HIS A 214 -4.84 42.34 -10.21
N ARG A 215 -5.17 43.61 -10.47
CA ARG A 215 -4.48 44.41 -11.49
C ARG A 215 -2.98 44.53 -11.25
N ASN A 216 -2.57 44.70 -10.00
CA ASN A 216 -1.15 44.76 -9.62
C ASN A 216 -0.44 43.42 -9.83
N PHE A 217 -1.09 42.28 -9.61
CA PHE A 217 -0.52 40.97 -9.93
C PHE A 217 -0.49 40.70 -11.44
N THR A 218 -1.51 41.10 -12.18
CA THR A 218 -1.61 40.91 -13.63
C THR A 218 -0.55 41.72 -14.39
N SER A 219 -0.11 42.86 -13.86
CA SER A 219 1.00 43.62 -14.45
C SER A 219 2.34 42.87 -14.38
N LEU A 220 2.50 41.99 -13.37
CA LEU A 220 3.68 41.15 -13.21
C LEU A 220 3.55 39.78 -13.92
N ILE A 221 2.38 39.16 -13.80
CA ILE A 221 2.08 37.82 -14.30
C ILE A 221 0.88 37.92 -15.26
N PRO A 222 1.12 38.23 -16.55
CA PRO A 222 0.03 38.38 -17.52
C PRO A 222 -0.70 37.04 -17.69
N GLU A 223 -2.03 36.98 -17.62
CA GLU A 223 -2.83 35.73 -17.66
C GLU A 223 -2.89 34.92 -16.34
N ILE A 224 -2.51 35.51 -15.20
CA ILE A 224 -2.71 34.86 -13.90
C ILE A 224 -4.18 34.47 -13.70
N ARG A 225 -4.42 33.24 -13.22
CA ARG A 225 -5.78 32.74 -12.99
C ARG A 225 -6.27 33.14 -11.60
N ILE A 226 -7.50 33.63 -11.51
CA ILE A 226 -8.16 33.77 -10.20
C ILE A 226 -8.75 32.42 -9.83
N THR A 227 -8.40 31.92 -8.66
CA THR A 227 -8.97 30.69 -8.09
C THR A 227 -9.75 31.03 -6.83
N GLN A 228 -11.02 30.63 -6.79
CA GLN A 228 -11.85 30.80 -5.61
C GLN A 228 -11.32 29.98 -4.45
N LYS A 229 -11.56 30.44 -3.22
CA LYS A 229 -11.07 29.79 -2.00
C LYS A 229 -11.59 28.35 -1.88
N GLU A 230 -12.81 28.13 -2.34
CA GLU A 230 -13.54 26.87 -2.30
C GLU A 230 -12.96 25.83 -3.27
N ASP A 231 -12.33 26.29 -4.37
CA ASP A 231 -11.70 25.48 -5.41
C ASP A 231 -10.19 25.28 -5.21
N LEU A 232 -9.61 25.87 -4.15
CA LEU A 232 -8.16 25.87 -3.95
C LEU A 232 -7.62 24.46 -3.69
N ILE A 233 -6.72 24.03 -4.57
CA ILE A 233 -6.00 22.73 -4.51
C ILE A 233 -4.50 22.98 -4.44
N ILE A 234 -3.83 22.39 -3.44
CA ILE A 234 -2.37 22.44 -3.25
C ILE A 234 -1.82 21.04 -3.41
N LEU A 235 -0.86 20.80 -4.31
CA LEU A 235 -0.21 19.49 -4.50
C LEU A 235 -1.19 18.29 -4.64
N GLY A 236 -2.35 18.54 -5.26
CA GLY A 236 -3.44 17.56 -5.42
C GLY A 236 -4.39 17.42 -4.23
N PHE A 237 -4.28 18.29 -3.23
CA PHE A 237 -5.09 18.28 -2.01
C PHE A 237 -6.12 19.41 -2.00
N PRO A 238 -7.42 19.09 -1.85
CA PRO A 238 -8.45 20.10 -1.66
C PRO A 238 -8.38 20.68 -0.24
N LEU A 239 -8.46 22.00 -0.13
CA LEU A 239 -8.40 22.69 1.15
C LEU A 239 -9.78 22.92 1.78
N HIS A 240 -10.83 23.04 0.96
CA HIS A 240 -12.21 23.27 1.40
C HIS A 240 -13.11 22.03 1.22
N GLY A 241 -14.29 22.06 1.86
CA GLY A 241 -15.27 20.97 1.79
C GLY A 241 -15.78 20.70 0.37
N GLU A 242 -16.13 21.75 -0.38
CA GLU A 242 -16.66 21.63 -1.75
C GLU A 242 -15.63 21.04 -2.72
N ALA A 243 -14.38 21.53 -2.72
CA ALA A 243 -13.31 20.90 -3.49
C ALA A 243 -13.03 19.45 -3.05
N THR A 244 -13.18 19.14 -1.75
CA THR A 244 -13.01 17.76 -1.25
C THR A 244 -14.09 16.85 -1.84
N GLU A 245 -15.34 17.31 -1.83
CA GLU A 245 -16.47 16.61 -2.46
C GLU A 245 -16.25 16.39 -3.96
N LYS A 246 -15.86 17.43 -4.72
CA LYS A 246 -15.59 17.33 -6.15
C LYS A 246 -14.50 16.28 -6.47
N ILE A 247 -13.41 16.27 -5.71
CA ILE A 247 -12.34 15.28 -5.91
C ILE A 247 -12.79 13.89 -5.50
N LEU A 248 -13.56 13.73 -4.41
CA LEU A 248 -14.11 12.44 -4.05
C LEU A 248 -15.02 11.90 -5.15
N MET A 249 -15.90 12.72 -5.73
CA MET A 249 -16.73 12.33 -6.88
C MET A 249 -15.88 11.90 -8.09
N GLU A 250 -14.83 12.66 -8.43
CA GLU A 250 -13.91 12.31 -9.52
C GLU A 250 -13.21 10.96 -9.25
N LYS A 251 -12.77 10.73 -8.00
CA LYS A 251 -12.14 9.47 -7.58
C LYS A 251 -13.12 8.30 -7.64
N THR A 252 -14.37 8.50 -7.22
CA THR A 252 -15.46 7.54 -7.32
C THR A 252 -15.68 7.13 -8.77
N SER A 253 -15.83 8.10 -9.69
CA SER A 253 -16.04 7.84 -11.12
C SER A 253 -14.85 7.10 -11.75
N ASN A 254 -13.62 7.54 -11.48
CA ASN A 254 -12.42 6.87 -11.97
C ASN A 254 -12.27 5.44 -11.43
N MET A 255 -12.63 5.22 -10.16
CA MET A 255 -12.59 3.90 -9.54
C MET A 255 -13.63 2.97 -10.17
N GLU A 256 -14.85 3.44 -10.39
CA GLU A 256 -15.92 2.70 -11.08
C GLU A 256 -15.45 2.21 -12.46
N GLN A 257 -14.89 3.11 -13.27
CA GLN A 257 -14.39 2.79 -14.61
C GLN A 257 -13.21 1.80 -14.59
N ALA A 258 -12.38 1.84 -13.55
CA ALA A 258 -11.27 0.91 -13.41
C ALA A 258 -11.74 -0.45 -12.90
N ALA A 259 -12.61 -0.47 -11.91
CA ALA A 259 -13.12 -1.67 -11.26
C ALA A 259 -14.06 -2.48 -12.17
N SER A 260 -14.83 -1.82 -13.04
CA SER A 260 -15.67 -2.50 -14.04
C SER A 260 -14.90 -3.36 -15.02
N ARG A 261 -13.62 -3.08 -15.26
CA ARG A 261 -12.74 -3.88 -16.13
C ARG A 261 -12.15 -5.10 -15.41
N LEU A 262 -12.19 -5.15 -14.07
CA LEU A 262 -11.64 -6.29 -13.32
C LEU A 262 -12.45 -7.56 -13.48
N SER A 263 -13.74 -7.46 -13.81
CA SER A 263 -14.60 -8.62 -14.09
C SER A 263 -14.17 -9.41 -15.33
N GLN A 264 -13.34 -8.82 -16.19
CA GLN A 264 -12.75 -9.49 -17.35
C GLN A 264 -11.55 -10.36 -17.00
N LEU A 265 -11.05 -10.25 -15.76
CA LEU A 265 -9.91 -11.01 -15.27
C LEU A 265 -10.39 -12.22 -14.45
N ASN A 266 -9.49 -13.17 -14.20
CA ASN A 266 -9.76 -14.23 -13.25
C ASN A 266 -10.01 -13.65 -11.84
N ALA A 267 -10.88 -14.31 -11.05
CA ALA A 267 -11.30 -13.83 -9.74
C ALA A 267 -10.13 -13.47 -8.80
N HIS A 268 -9.06 -14.28 -8.78
CA HIS A 268 -7.90 -14.01 -7.93
C HIS A 268 -7.13 -12.76 -8.41
N GLU A 269 -6.95 -12.60 -9.72
CA GLU A 269 -6.31 -11.42 -10.33
C GLU A 269 -7.12 -10.15 -10.06
N GLY A 270 -8.43 -10.20 -10.31
CA GLY A 270 -9.36 -9.11 -10.05
C GLY A 270 -9.35 -8.68 -8.59
N LEU A 271 -9.47 -9.62 -7.64
CA LEU A 271 -9.47 -9.31 -6.21
C LEU A 271 -8.11 -8.76 -5.75
N PHE A 272 -7.01 -9.32 -6.25
CA PHE A 272 -5.65 -8.83 -5.95
C PHE A 272 -5.46 -7.39 -6.42
N LEU A 273 -5.93 -7.05 -7.63
CA LEU A 273 -5.84 -5.69 -8.17
C LEU A 273 -6.76 -4.71 -7.44
N LEU A 274 -8.01 -5.12 -7.16
CA LEU A 274 -8.96 -4.32 -6.39
C LEU A 274 -8.38 -3.93 -5.02
N LYS A 275 -7.87 -4.92 -4.29
CA LYS A 275 -7.32 -4.75 -2.95
C LYS A 275 -6.01 -3.95 -2.93
N ASN A 276 -5.04 -4.31 -3.76
CA ASN A 276 -3.69 -3.77 -3.63
C ASN A 276 -3.42 -2.54 -4.50
N PHE A 277 -4.32 -2.18 -5.43
CA PHE A 277 -4.08 -1.07 -6.36
C PHE A 277 -5.24 -0.10 -6.56
N LEU A 278 -6.50 -0.54 -6.55
CA LEU A 278 -7.64 0.29 -6.97
C LEU A 278 -8.49 0.84 -5.84
N SER A 279 -8.52 0.19 -4.67
CA SER A 279 -9.26 0.66 -3.48
C SER A 279 -8.48 1.73 -2.70
N ILE A 280 -8.15 1.47 -1.44
CA ILE A 280 -7.45 2.43 -0.55
C ILE A 280 -6.20 3.05 -1.19
N PRO A 281 -5.32 2.33 -1.89
CA PRO A 281 -4.12 2.94 -2.48
C PRO A 281 -4.38 4.13 -3.43
N LYS A 282 -5.56 4.23 -4.08
CA LYS A 282 -5.90 5.35 -4.97
C LYS A 282 -6.42 6.59 -4.26
N ILE A 283 -6.89 6.43 -3.03
CA ILE A 283 -7.57 7.50 -2.28
C ILE A 283 -6.89 7.81 -0.94
N LEU A 284 -5.96 6.97 -0.46
CA LEU A 284 -5.32 7.16 0.84
C LEU A 284 -4.66 8.53 0.97
N TYR A 285 -4.04 9.01 -0.10
CA TYR A 285 -3.43 10.32 -0.15
C TYR A 285 -4.43 11.44 0.22
N ILE A 286 -5.64 11.44 -0.36
CA ILE A 286 -6.66 12.43 -0.04
C ILE A 286 -7.27 12.21 1.35
N LEU A 287 -7.45 10.95 1.78
CA LEU A 287 -7.94 10.62 3.13
C LEU A 287 -7.01 11.13 4.23
N ARG A 288 -5.70 11.17 3.97
CA ARG A 288 -4.69 11.65 4.92
C ARG A 288 -4.62 13.18 4.96
N SER A 289 -4.73 13.84 3.81
CA SER A 289 -4.49 15.28 3.68
C SER A 289 -5.71 16.17 3.88
N SER A 290 -6.91 15.61 3.70
CA SER A 290 -8.17 16.34 3.67
C SER A 290 -9.19 15.71 4.62
N PRO A 291 -10.08 16.50 5.24
CA PRO A 291 -11.02 16.01 6.25
C PRO A 291 -12.19 15.24 5.61
N CYS A 292 -11.90 14.18 4.85
CA CYS A 292 -12.88 13.40 4.11
C CYS A 292 -13.92 12.73 5.02
N PHE A 293 -13.59 12.51 6.31
CA PHE A 293 -14.53 11.99 7.30
C PHE A 293 -15.77 12.87 7.50
N LEU A 294 -15.74 14.14 7.06
CA LEU A 294 -16.90 15.04 7.03
C LEU A 294 -17.84 14.77 5.84
N HIS A 295 -17.48 13.88 4.92
CA HIS A 295 -18.25 13.55 3.71
C HIS A 295 -18.69 12.07 3.68
N PRO A 296 -19.43 11.58 4.70
CA PRO A 296 -19.74 10.16 4.84
C PRO A 296 -20.55 9.59 3.66
N LYS A 297 -21.40 10.42 3.02
CA LYS A 297 -22.17 10.00 1.82
C LYS A 297 -21.25 9.59 0.67
N HIS A 298 -20.19 10.36 0.43
CA HIS A 298 -19.23 10.09 -0.64
C HIS A 298 -18.32 8.91 -0.32
N LEU A 299 -17.87 8.80 0.93
CA LEU A 299 -17.12 7.63 1.38
C LEU A 299 -17.95 6.34 1.28
N GLY A 300 -19.23 6.39 1.66
CA GLY A 300 -20.18 5.29 1.53
C GLY A 300 -20.43 4.88 0.08
N SER A 301 -20.45 5.83 -0.86
CA SER A 301 -20.53 5.53 -2.29
C SER A 301 -19.31 4.74 -2.77
N ILE A 302 -18.10 5.13 -2.35
CA ILE A 302 -16.87 4.40 -2.68
C ILE A 302 -16.89 3.00 -2.06
N ASP A 303 -17.29 2.87 -0.79
CA ASP A 303 -17.47 1.57 -0.14
C ASP A 303 -18.42 0.66 -0.92
N SER A 304 -19.53 1.21 -1.41
CA SER A 304 -20.54 0.47 -2.17
C SER A 304 -19.97 -0.04 -3.50
N ILE A 305 -19.14 0.75 -4.18
CA ILE A 305 -18.43 0.34 -5.40
C ILE A 305 -17.47 -0.79 -5.10
N ILE A 306 -16.64 -0.66 -4.05
CA ILE A 306 -15.68 -1.70 -3.67
C ILE A 306 -16.41 -2.99 -3.31
N ARG A 307 -17.48 -2.92 -2.49
CA ARG A 307 -18.31 -4.07 -2.12
C ARG A 307 -18.89 -4.77 -3.34
N ARG A 308 -19.58 -4.02 -4.21
CA ARG A 308 -20.21 -4.56 -5.42
C ARG A 308 -19.20 -5.23 -6.35
N HIS A 309 -18.04 -4.63 -6.57
CA HIS A 309 -17.03 -5.27 -7.41
C HIS A 309 -16.37 -6.47 -6.73
N ALA A 310 -16.21 -6.48 -5.41
CA ALA A 310 -15.75 -7.66 -4.68
C ALA A 310 -16.76 -8.82 -4.80
N GLU A 311 -18.06 -8.54 -4.69
CA GLU A 311 -19.16 -9.50 -4.91
C GLU A 311 -19.12 -10.08 -6.32
N LEU A 312 -19.02 -9.22 -7.34
CA LEU A 312 -18.96 -9.64 -8.75
C LEU A 312 -17.72 -10.49 -9.06
N ILE A 313 -16.54 -10.07 -8.59
CA ILE A 313 -15.28 -10.78 -8.82
C ILE A 313 -15.27 -12.14 -8.13
N CYS A 314 -15.74 -12.19 -6.88
CA CYS A 314 -15.73 -13.42 -6.09
C CYS A 314 -16.97 -14.29 -6.32
N ASN A 315 -17.93 -13.81 -7.10
CA ASN A 315 -19.23 -14.43 -7.34
C ASN A 315 -19.96 -14.82 -6.04
N VAL A 316 -20.04 -13.89 -5.09
CA VAL A 316 -20.71 -14.09 -3.81
C VAL A 316 -21.56 -12.89 -3.42
N GLN A 317 -22.53 -13.13 -2.55
CA GLN A 317 -23.30 -12.07 -1.90
C GLN A 317 -22.69 -11.78 -0.52
N LEU A 318 -22.29 -10.54 -0.29
CA LEU A 318 -21.76 -10.11 1.00
C LEU A 318 -22.92 -9.52 1.80
N ASP A 319 -23.27 -10.11 2.93
CA ASP A 319 -24.11 -9.44 3.93
C ASP A 319 -23.29 -8.39 4.72
N ASP A 320 -23.94 -7.61 5.59
CA ASP A 320 -23.26 -6.52 6.29
C ASP A 320 -22.19 -7.00 7.28
N LEU A 321 -22.38 -8.18 7.90
CA LEU A 321 -21.36 -8.80 8.75
C LEU A 321 -20.17 -9.27 7.92
N ALA A 322 -20.41 -9.81 6.72
CA ALA A 322 -19.40 -10.26 5.78
C ALA A 322 -18.59 -9.07 5.29
N TRP A 323 -19.26 -7.97 4.94
CA TRP A 323 -18.59 -6.75 4.49
C TRP A 323 -17.68 -6.18 5.58
N LYS A 324 -18.15 -6.13 6.82
CA LYS A 324 -17.31 -5.76 7.97
C LYS A 324 -16.12 -6.71 8.15
N GLN A 325 -16.31 -8.02 8.01
CA GLN A 325 -15.20 -8.98 8.05
C GLN A 325 -14.23 -8.77 6.88
N VAL A 326 -14.71 -8.62 5.65
CA VAL A 326 -13.91 -8.36 4.44
C VAL A 326 -13.04 -7.13 4.64
N SER A 327 -13.57 -6.09 5.27
CA SER A 327 -12.87 -4.86 5.53
C SER A 327 -11.71 -5.04 6.52
N LEU A 328 -11.78 -5.98 7.45
CA LEU A 328 -10.70 -6.22 8.43
C LEU A 328 -9.37 -6.61 7.76
N PRO A 329 -8.23 -6.28 8.39
CA PRO A 329 -6.92 -6.79 7.98
C PRO A 329 -6.89 -8.33 7.91
N ILE A 330 -6.04 -8.88 7.04
CA ILE A 330 -5.89 -10.35 6.88
C ILE A 330 -5.55 -11.02 8.22
N ARG A 331 -4.69 -10.41 9.04
CA ARG A 331 -4.32 -10.91 10.38
C ARG A 331 -5.47 -10.97 11.39
N MET A 332 -6.64 -10.40 11.05
CA MET A 332 -7.84 -10.37 11.90
C MET A 332 -9.01 -11.12 11.24
N GLY A 333 -8.74 -12.05 10.32
CA GLY A 333 -9.78 -12.87 9.69
C GLY A 333 -10.44 -12.25 8.46
N GLY A 334 -10.09 -11.01 8.11
CA GLY A 334 -10.61 -10.34 6.93
C GLY A 334 -9.85 -10.63 5.64
N ILE A 335 -10.21 -9.89 4.59
CA ILE A 335 -9.55 -9.92 3.27
C ILE A 335 -8.60 -8.72 3.12
N GLY A 336 -8.82 -7.63 3.86
CA GLY A 336 -8.02 -6.41 3.81
C GLY A 336 -8.49 -5.42 2.75
N LEU A 337 -9.73 -5.54 2.28
CA LEU A 337 -10.40 -4.50 1.51
C LEU A 337 -10.93 -3.42 2.48
N ARG A 338 -10.02 -2.69 3.13
CA ARG A 338 -10.36 -1.69 4.16
C ARG A 338 -11.42 -0.71 3.62
N SER A 339 -12.38 -0.36 4.47
CA SER A 339 -13.40 0.64 4.16
C SER A 339 -12.80 2.05 4.18
N PRO A 340 -13.01 2.88 3.14
CA PRO A 340 -12.65 4.30 3.19
C PRO A 340 -13.40 5.05 4.29
N THR A 341 -14.64 4.68 4.58
CA THR A 341 -15.46 5.28 5.66
C THR A 341 -14.81 5.05 7.02
N ASP A 342 -14.39 3.82 7.31
CA ASP A 342 -13.69 3.47 8.55
C ASP A 342 -12.31 4.13 8.65
N LEU A 343 -11.60 4.25 7.52
CA LEU A 343 -10.20 4.66 7.50
C LEU A 343 -9.99 6.17 7.43
N ALA A 344 -10.96 6.95 6.93
CA ALA A 344 -10.81 8.38 6.68
C ALA A 344 -10.40 9.18 7.93
N LEU A 345 -11.06 8.94 9.06
CA LEU A 345 -10.77 9.62 10.31
C LEU A 345 -9.39 9.22 10.89
N PRO A 346 -9.07 7.92 11.08
CA PRO A 346 -7.73 7.45 11.45
C PRO A 346 -6.60 8.01 10.57
N ALA A 347 -6.80 8.04 9.25
CA ALA A 347 -5.80 8.48 8.29
C ALA A 347 -5.50 9.97 8.44
N TYR A 348 -6.55 10.79 8.57
CA TYR A 348 -6.43 12.23 8.75
C TYR A 348 -5.75 12.60 10.08
N LEU A 349 -6.20 12.04 11.20
CA LEU A 349 -5.64 12.31 12.53
C LEU A 349 -4.15 11.94 12.59
N ALA A 350 -3.80 10.78 12.04
CA ALA A 350 -2.41 10.33 11.98
C ALA A 350 -1.53 11.24 11.12
N SER A 351 -2.01 11.63 9.95
CA SER A 351 -1.31 12.57 9.05
C SER A 351 -1.06 13.90 9.72
N ARG A 352 -2.10 14.47 10.35
CA ARG A 352 -1.99 15.77 11.00
C ARG A 352 -1.06 15.74 12.20
N SER A 353 -1.13 14.70 13.03
CA SER A 353 -0.23 14.51 14.18
C SER A 353 1.22 14.34 13.71
N PHE A 354 1.45 13.48 12.70
CA PHE A 354 2.78 13.26 12.11
C PHE A 354 3.40 14.55 11.56
N CYS A 355 2.61 15.40 10.88
CA CYS A 355 3.10 16.63 10.28
C CYS A 355 3.23 17.80 11.27
N GLY A 356 2.76 17.67 12.52
CA GLY A 356 2.68 18.76 13.50
C GLY A 356 3.98 19.57 13.68
N PRO A 357 5.13 18.92 13.93
CA PRO A 357 6.40 19.63 14.07
C PRO A 357 6.78 20.44 12.82
N LEU A 358 6.55 19.89 11.62
CA LEU A 358 6.88 20.55 10.35
C LEU A 358 5.94 21.73 10.07
N ILE A 359 4.65 21.57 10.36
CA ILE A 359 3.67 22.66 10.25
C ILE A 359 4.06 23.83 11.17
N GLY A 360 4.50 23.55 12.41
CA GLY A 360 5.00 24.57 13.32
C GLY A 360 6.24 25.32 12.82
N VAL A 361 7.09 24.66 12.02
CA VAL A 361 8.23 25.32 11.37
C VAL A 361 7.77 26.19 10.19
N ILE A 362 6.87 25.68 9.34
CA ILE A 362 6.36 26.39 8.16
C ILE A 362 5.60 27.65 8.59
N LEU A 363 4.79 27.56 9.63
CA LEU A 363 3.93 28.65 10.12
C LEU A 363 4.55 29.45 11.27
N LYS A 364 5.86 29.33 11.51
CA LYS A 364 6.55 29.94 12.66
C LYS A 364 6.33 31.45 12.79
N SER A 365 6.12 32.17 11.68
CA SER A 365 5.86 33.61 11.69
C SER A 365 4.47 34.00 12.19
N LEU A 366 3.55 33.04 12.36
CA LEU A 366 2.23 33.26 12.94
C LEU A 366 2.32 32.99 14.44
N ASN A 367 2.31 34.06 15.25
CA ASN A 367 2.60 34.01 16.69
C ASN A 367 1.64 33.14 17.54
N GLU A 368 0.51 32.68 17.00
CA GLU A 368 -0.38 31.72 17.65
C GLU A 368 -1.07 30.82 16.59
N CYS A 369 -0.58 29.60 16.41
CA CYS A 369 -1.33 28.56 15.72
C CYS A 369 -2.39 28.01 16.69
N THR A 370 -3.60 28.57 16.64
CA THR A 370 -4.75 27.94 17.30
C THR A 370 -4.90 26.52 16.73
N PRO A 371 -5.19 25.49 17.54
CA PRO A 371 -5.42 24.15 17.02
C PRO A 371 -6.44 24.20 15.89
N CYS A 372 -6.02 23.68 14.74
CA CYS A 372 -6.81 23.55 13.52
C CYS A 372 -8.22 23.01 13.86
N ARG A 373 -9.29 23.79 13.58
CA ARG A 373 -10.69 23.41 13.89
C ARG A 373 -11.04 22.00 13.40
N TRP A 374 -10.51 21.61 12.24
CA TRP A 374 -10.71 20.27 11.68
C TRP A 374 -10.05 19.15 12.50
N MET A 375 -8.90 19.42 13.13
CA MET A 375 -8.27 18.48 14.05
C MET A 375 -9.12 18.29 15.31
N GLN A 376 -9.63 19.39 15.88
CA GLN A 376 -10.54 19.34 17.04
C GLN A 376 -11.81 18.55 16.70
N ASN A 377 -12.49 18.88 15.60
CA ASN A 377 -13.66 18.14 15.11
C ASN A 377 -13.34 16.63 14.92
N GLY A 378 -12.15 16.30 14.41
CA GLY A 378 -11.71 14.92 14.25
C GLY A 378 -11.52 14.20 15.57
N LEU A 379 -10.88 14.85 16.55
CA LEU A 379 -10.67 14.29 17.90
C LEU A 379 -11.99 14.13 18.67
N GLU A 380 -12.90 15.09 18.54
CA GLU A 380 -14.27 15.01 19.09
C GLU A 380 -15.04 13.85 18.43
N SER A 381 -14.96 13.74 17.10
CA SER A 381 -15.56 12.63 16.35
C SER A 381 -14.96 11.28 16.75
N TRP A 382 -13.67 11.20 17.03
CA TRP A 382 -13.06 9.97 17.54
C TRP A 382 -13.59 9.62 18.94
N SER A 383 -13.64 10.62 19.81
CA SER A 383 -14.11 10.47 21.20
C SER A 383 -15.57 10.05 21.28
N SER A 384 -16.42 10.50 20.35
CA SER A 384 -17.84 10.13 20.32
C SER A 384 -18.09 8.64 20.03
N HIS A 385 -17.10 7.93 19.47
CA HIS A 385 -17.17 6.47 19.29
C HIS A 385 -16.81 5.70 20.56
N GLY A 386 -16.42 6.37 21.65
CA GLY A 386 -16.00 5.72 22.90
C GLY A 386 -14.70 4.92 22.78
N LEU A 387 -13.91 5.18 21.73
CA LEU A 387 -12.64 4.51 21.48
C LEU A 387 -11.50 5.19 22.24
N ARG A 388 -10.57 4.39 22.75
CA ARG A 388 -9.33 4.91 23.34
C ARG A 388 -8.45 5.58 22.27
N PHE A 389 -7.57 6.47 22.71
CA PHE A 389 -6.53 7.05 21.86
C PHE A 389 -5.35 6.08 21.70
N PRO A 390 -4.62 6.12 20.56
CA PRO A 390 -3.42 5.32 20.37
C PRO A 390 -2.23 5.87 21.15
N GLU A 391 -1.29 4.99 21.50
CA GLU A 391 -0.02 5.36 22.14
C GLU A 391 0.87 6.24 21.24
N VAL A 392 0.76 6.08 19.92
CA VAL A 392 1.51 6.88 18.95
C VAL A 392 0.52 7.49 17.96
N GLU A 393 0.12 8.73 18.22
CA GLU A 393 -0.86 9.46 17.42
C GLU A 393 -0.38 9.75 15.99
N SER A 394 0.92 9.77 15.74
CA SER A 394 1.47 9.95 14.39
C SER A 394 1.41 8.68 13.53
N SER A 395 1.03 7.54 14.11
CA SER A 395 0.99 6.24 13.43
C SER A 395 -0.43 5.86 13.00
N GLN A 396 -0.71 5.94 11.69
CA GLN A 396 -2.01 5.52 11.13
C GLN A 396 -2.37 4.08 11.52
N ARG A 397 -1.37 3.20 11.55
CA ARG A 397 -1.58 1.80 11.93
C ARG A 397 -2.14 1.67 13.35
N HIS A 398 -1.73 2.51 14.29
CA HIS A 398 -2.20 2.42 15.67
C HIS A 398 -3.66 2.87 15.80
N TRP A 399 -4.05 3.96 15.12
CA TRP A 399 -5.46 4.36 15.04
C TRP A 399 -6.32 3.28 14.38
N ASP A 400 -5.92 2.80 13.21
CA ASP A 400 -6.67 1.78 12.45
C ASP A 400 -6.76 0.45 13.21
N GLU A 401 -5.73 0.07 13.98
CA GLU A 401 -5.77 -1.14 14.80
C GLU A 401 -6.80 -1.05 15.93
N ILE A 402 -7.00 0.12 16.54
CA ILE A 402 -8.05 0.30 17.56
C ILE A 402 -9.43 0.13 16.91
N TRP A 403 -9.66 0.79 15.77
CA TRP A 403 -10.91 0.67 15.03
C TRP A 403 -11.20 -0.78 14.61
N CYS A 404 -10.22 -1.44 14.00
CA CYS A 404 -10.36 -2.83 13.57
C CYS A 404 -10.65 -3.79 14.73
N ARG A 405 -10.07 -3.57 15.91
CA ARG A 405 -10.33 -4.39 17.09
C ARG A 405 -11.76 -4.24 17.57
N GLU A 406 -12.29 -3.02 17.56
CA GLU A 406 -13.69 -2.81 17.91
C GLU A 406 -14.62 -3.42 16.87
N THR A 407 -14.35 -3.24 15.57
CA THR A 407 -15.11 -3.90 14.50
C THR A 407 -15.10 -5.42 14.66
N TYR A 408 -13.92 -6.01 14.93
CA TYR A 408 -13.77 -7.45 15.17
C TYR A 408 -14.64 -7.91 16.34
N ARG A 409 -14.59 -7.20 17.47
CA ARG A 409 -15.38 -7.51 18.68
C ARG A 409 -16.88 -7.47 18.38
N VAL A 410 -17.34 -6.44 17.68
CA VAL A 410 -18.75 -6.26 17.34
C VAL A 410 -19.25 -7.38 16.43
N ILE A 411 -18.52 -7.72 15.36
CA ILE A 411 -18.97 -8.79 14.46
C ILE A 411 -18.90 -10.16 15.12
N GLU A 412 -17.92 -10.42 15.98
CA GLU A 412 -17.79 -11.69 16.68
C GLU A 412 -19.00 -11.97 17.59
N LEU A 413 -19.56 -10.94 18.21
CA LEU A 413 -20.77 -11.03 19.05
C LEU A 413 -22.05 -11.27 18.24
N CYS A 414 -22.07 -10.91 16.95
CA CYS A 414 -23.24 -11.02 16.09
C CYS A 414 -23.21 -12.23 15.16
N MET A 415 -22.09 -12.95 15.09
CA MET A 415 -21.90 -14.09 14.19
C MET A 415 -22.41 -15.39 14.79
N ASP A 416 -22.94 -16.27 13.94
CA ASP A 416 -23.19 -17.66 14.30
C ASP A 416 -21.87 -18.44 14.48
N GLN A 417 -21.97 -19.66 14.99
CA GLN A 417 -20.82 -20.50 15.29
C GLN A 417 -19.95 -20.80 14.04
N GLU A 418 -20.56 -21.00 12.87
CA GLU A 418 -19.86 -21.26 11.60
C GLU A 418 -19.00 -20.07 11.19
N ARG A 419 -19.56 -18.86 11.29
CA ARG A 419 -18.86 -17.62 10.94
C ARG A 419 -17.81 -17.25 11.97
N ILE A 420 -18.05 -17.53 13.26
CA ILE A 420 -17.02 -17.41 14.31
C ILE A 420 -15.81 -18.30 14.01
N ILE A 421 -16.03 -19.56 13.61
CA ILE A 421 -14.94 -20.46 13.19
C ILE A 421 -14.17 -19.84 12.02
N CYS A 422 -14.87 -19.32 11.00
CA CYS A 422 -14.24 -18.69 9.85
C CYS A 422 -13.41 -17.45 10.24
N LEU A 423 -13.96 -16.58 11.08
CA LEU A 423 -13.30 -15.36 11.57
C LEU A 423 -12.03 -15.70 12.36
N ARG A 424 -12.15 -16.57 13.36
CA ARG A 424 -11.03 -16.96 14.25
C ARG A 424 -9.94 -17.76 13.53
N SER A 425 -10.34 -18.68 12.66
CA SER A 425 -9.41 -19.42 11.79
C SER A 425 -8.70 -18.49 10.82
N GLY A 426 -9.44 -17.54 10.25
CA GLY A 426 -8.88 -16.54 9.35
C GLY A 426 -7.88 -15.60 10.04
N ALA A 427 -8.05 -15.36 11.34
CA ALA A 427 -7.13 -14.55 12.15
C ALA A 427 -5.84 -15.29 12.53
N GLN A 428 -5.78 -16.61 12.32
CA GLN A 428 -4.56 -17.37 12.62
C GLN A 428 -3.40 -17.00 11.69
N PRO A 429 -2.14 -17.04 12.21
CA PRO A 429 -0.96 -16.76 11.40
C PRO A 429 -0.91 -17.58 10.11
N ASN A 430 -0.66 -16.91 8.99
CA ASN A 430 -0.51 -17.50 7.65
C ASN A 430 -1.74 -18.26 7.07
N SER A 431 -2.90 -18.27 7.74
CA SER A 431 -4.11 -18.93 7.17
C SER A 431 -4.62 -18.21 5.92
N GLY A 432 -4.43 -16.90 5.85
CA GLY A 432 -4.78 -16.04 4.72
C GLY A 432 -3.61 -15.70 3.79
N SER A 433 -2.48 -16.43 3.82
CA SER A 433 -1.29 -16.07 3.01
C SER A 433 -1.59 -16.04 1.52
N TRP A 434 -2.48 -16.90 1.03
CA TRP A 434 -2.95 -16.91 -0.36
C TRP A 434 -3.51 -15.54 -0.83
N ILE A 435 -4.12 -14.74 0.04
CA ILE A 435 -4.70 -13.41 -0.29
C ILE A 435 -3.60 -12.39 -0.65
N SER A 436 -2.40 -12.61 -0.13
CA SER A 436 -1.21 -11.78 -0.40
C SER A 436 -0.32 -12.35 -1.50
N ALA A 437 -0.61 -13.55 -2.00
CA ALA A 437 0.15 -14.18 -3.06
C ALA A 437 -0.10 -13.45 -4.38
N CYS A 438 0.96 -13.21 -5.15
CA CYS A 438 0.79 -12.65 -6.49
C CYS A 438 0.14 -13.72 -7.39
N PRO A 439 -0.94 -13.43 -8.12
CA PRO A 439 -1.72 -14.42 -8.88
C PRO A 439 -1.03 -14.81 -10.20
N ILE A 440 0.17 -15.38 -10.09
CA ILE A 440 0.99 -15.79 -11.24
C ILE A 440 0.92 -17.30 -11.41
N ALA A 441 0.58 -17.75 -12.62
CA ALA A 441 0.44 -19.18 -12.92
C ALA A 441 1.79 -19.93 -12.86
N SER A 442 2.87 -19.32 -13.37
CA SER A 442 4.21 -19.95 -13.39
C SER A 442 4.80 -20.18 -11.99
N THR A 443 4.32 -19.48 -10.97
CA THR A 443 4.73 -19.68 -9.57
C THR A 443 3.78 -20.61 -8.80
N GLY A 444 2.73 -21.13 -9.44
CA GLY A 444 1.70 -21.96 -8.81
C GLY A 444 0.76 -21.20 -7.87
N CYS A 445 0.72 -19.86 -7.95
CA CYS A 445 -0.03 -19.03 -7.01
C CYS A 445 -1.40 -18.54 -7.56
N LYS A 446 -1.68 -18.75 -8.85
CA LYS A 446 -2.99 -18.39 -9.44
C LYS A 446 -4.10 -19.35 -8.96
N LEU A 447 -5.25 -18.81 -8.58
CA LEU A 447 -6.39 -19.53 -8.00
C LEU A 447 -7.65 -19.23 -8.81
N ASP A 448 -8.59 -20.18 -8.86
CA ASP A 448 -9.83 -20.03 -9.64
C ASP A 448 -11.09 -19.80 -8.77
N GLY A 449 -11.01 -19.97 -7.44
CA GLY A 449 -12.13 -19.76 -6.51
C GLY A 449 -11.67 -19.41 -5.09
N LEU A 450 -12.44 -18.58 -4.36
CA LEU A 450 -11.93 -17.79 -3.23
C LEU A 450 -12.69 -17.91 -1.89
N CYS A 451 -13.82 -18.63 -1.80
CA CYS A 451 -14.84 -18.23 -0.80
C CYS A 451 -15.04 -19.10 0.46
N LEU A 452 -14.02 -19.78 0.98
CA LEU A 452 -14.16 -20.49 2.27
C LEU A 452 -13.94 -19.63 3.51
N ARG A 453 -13.29 -18.47 3.37
CA ARG A 453 -12.81 -17.65 4.49
C ARG A 453 -13.90 -16.86 5.22
N LEU A 454 -15.00 -16.54 4.55
CA LEU A 454 -16.05 -15.64 5.07
C LEU A 454 -17.28 -16.39 5.62
N GLY A 455 -17.33 -17.71 5.47
CA GLY A 455 -18.50 -18.52 5.87
C GLY A 455 -19.76 -18.20 5.07
N LEU A 456 -19.63 -17.88 3.78
CA LEU A 456 -20.75 -17.50 2.91
C LEU A 456 -21.25 -18.70 2.09
N PRO A 457 -22.53 -18.68 1.64
CA PRO A 457 -23.03 -19.61 0.66
C PRO A 457 -22.18 -19.61 -0.61
N MET A 458 -21.78 -20.80 -1.07
CA MET A 458 -20.93 -20.99 -2.26
C MET A 458 -21.58 -21.84 -3.34
N CYS A 459 -22.57 -22.66 -2.97
CA CYS A 459 -23.24 -23.55 -3.90
C CYS A 459 -24.72 -23.67 -3.55
N THR A 460 -25.55 -24.02 -4.53
CA THR A 460 -26.90 -24.50 -4.26
C THR A 460 -26.83 -25.89 -3.61
N PRO A 461 -27.74 -26.24 -2.68
CA PRO A 461 -27.75 -27.58 -2.09
C PRO A 461 -27.96 -28.67 -3.15
N HIS A 462 -27.11 -29.69 -3.16
CA HIS A 462 -27.13 -30.78 -4.15
C HIS A 462 -26.59 -32.10 -3.55
N PRO A 463 -26.89 -33.27 -4.15
CA PRO A 463 -26.33 -34.54 -3.70
C PRO A 463 -24.84 -34.66 -4.04
N CYS A 464 -24.04 -35.16 -3.11
CA CYS A 464 -22.64 -35.55 -3.36
C CYS A 464 -22.58 -36.89 -4.12
N LYS A 465 -21.42 -37.19 -4.72
CA LYS A 465 -21.08 -38.52 -5.25
C LYS A 465 -21.16 -39.66 -4.21
N CYS A 466 -21.14 -39.34 -2.91
CA CYS A 466 -21.37 -40.32 -1.84
C CYS A 466 -22.83 -40.32 -1.32
N GLU A 467 -23.75 -39.73 -2.07
CA GLU A 467 -25.20 -39.63 -1.81
C GLU A 467 -25.60 -38.74 -0.63
N LYS A 468 -24.64 -38.29 0.18
CA LYS A 468 -24.89 -37.29 1.23
C LYS A 468 -25.23 -35.93 0.63
N ARG A 469 -26.17 -35.22 1.26
CA ARG A 469 -26.59 -33.88 0.85
C ARG A 469 -25.53 -32.82 1.21
N ILE A 470 -25.17 -31.99 0.24
CA ILE A 470 -24.28 -30.85 0.43
C ILE A 470 -25.15 -29.63 0.72
N GLY A 471 -24.85 -28.93 1.82
CA GLY A 471 -25.49 -27.67 2.18
C GLY A 471 -24.92 -26.47 1.41
N PRO A 472 -25.51 -25.27 1.58
CA PRO A 472 -25.14 -24.09 0.80
C PRO A 472 -23.68 -23.62 1.03
N LEU A 473 -23.09 -23.95 2.18
CA LEU A 473 -21.70 -23.64 2.53
C LEU A 473 -20.68 -24.62 1.94
N GLY A 474 -21.10 -25.66 1.19
CA GLY A 474 -20.18 -26.57 0.50
C GLY A 474 -19.18 -27.32 1.40
N ARG A 475 -19.51 -27.60 2.66
CA ARG A 475 -18.56 -28.21 3.63
C ARG A 475 -18.27 -29.69 3.38
N HIS A 476 -19.32 -30.47 3.09
CA HIS A 476 -19.21 -31.93 3.00
C HIS A 476 -18.10 -32.45 2.03
N PRO A 477 -17.92 -31.87 0.83
CA PRO A 477 -16.86 -32.31 -0.08
C PRO A 477 -15.42 -32.13 0.45
N LEU A 478 -15.20 -31.30 1.48
CA LEU A 478 -13.86 -31.05 2.04
C LEU A 478 -13.25 -32.27 2.75
N SER A 479 -14.12 -33.14 3.29
CA SER A 479 -13.76 -34.37 4.00
C SER A 479 -14.20 -35.66 3.30
N CYS A 480 -15.07 -35.57 2.28
CA CYS A 480 -15.56 -36.74 1.53
C CYS A 480 -14.42 -37.52 0.85
N THR A 481 -14.45 -38.85 0.98
CA THR A 481 -13.47 -39.76 0.34
C THR A 481 -13.65 -39.86 -1.17
N ARG A 482 -14.87 -39.61 -1.69
CA ARG A 482 -15.19 -39.58 -3.13
C ARG A 482 -15.05 -38.18 -3.74
N SER A 483 -14.45 -37.22 -3.01
CA SER A 483 -14.26 -35.85 -3.45
C SER A 483 -13.05 -35.72 -4.39
N ALA A 484 -13.21 -34.97 -5.48
CA ALA A 484 -12.15 -34.77 -6.47
C ALA A 484 -10.95 -33.97 -5.93
N GLY A 485 -11.18 -33.04 -5.00
CA GLY A 485 -10.12 -32.13 -4.49
C GLY A 485 -9.21 -32.70 -3.40
N ARG A 486 -9.63 -33.76 -2.70
CA ARG A 486 -8.94 -34.23 -1.51
C ARG A 486 -7.56 -34.83 -1.81
N PHE A 487 -7.47 -35.74 -2.79
CA PHE A 487 -6.21 -36.39 -3.14
C PHE A 487 -5.22 -35.45 -3.85
N PRO A 488 -5.63 -34.64 -4.85
CA PRO A 488 -4.75 -33.66 -5.47
C PRO A 488 -4.19 -32.65 -4.46
N ARG A 489 -5.00 -32.17 -3.50
CA ARG A 489 -4.55 -31.27 -2.42
C ARG A 489 -3.43 -31.90 -1.58
N HIS A 490 -3.57 -33.17 -1.22
CA HIS A 490 -2.57 -33.92 -0.45
C HIS A 490 -1.26 -34.09 -1.22
N SER A 491 -1.35 -34.51 -2.49
CA SER A 491 -0.17 -34.68 -3.35
C SER A 491 0.57 -33.37 -3.56
N ALA A 492 -0.14 -32.30 -3.95
CA ALA A 492 0.47 -31.01 -4.24
C ALA A 492 1.13 -30.37 -3.00
N ALA A 493 0.53 -30.52 -1.82
CA ALA A 493 1.14 -30.07 -0.58
C ALA A 493 2.45 -30.83 -0.27
N ASN A 494 2.46 -32.15 -0.46
CA ASN A 494 3.67 -32.97 -0.31
C ASN A 494 4.77 -32.57 -1.31
N ASP A 495 4.42 -32.28 -2.56
CA ASP A 495 5.37 -31.80 -3.57
C ASP A 495 6.00 -30.45 -3.19
N ILE A 496 5.24 -29.55 -2.56
CA ILE A 496 5.78 -28.30 -2.04
C ILE A 496 6.75 -28.55 -0.89
N ILE A 497 6.37 -29.41 0.07
CA ILE A 497 7.21 -29.74 1.22
C ILE A 497 8.52 -30.39 0.76
N LYS A 498 8.45 -31.33 -0.18
CA LYS A 498 9.62 -32.00 -0.77
C LYS A 498 10.54 -31.01 -1.49
N ARG A 499 9.99 -30.12 -2.33
CA ARG A 499 10.79 -29.06 -2.99
C ARG A 499 11.39 -28.08 -1.98
N ALA A 500 10.69 -27.75 -0.91
CA ALA A 500 11.20 -26.90 0.15
C ALA A 500 12.35 -27.58 0.92
N MET A 501 12.27 -28.88 1.15
CA MET A 501 13.36 -29.68 1.70
C MET A 501 14.60 -29.70 0.80
N ASP A 502 14.41 -29.98 -0.49
CA ASP A 502 15.49 -29.95 -1.47
C ASP A 502 16.16 -28.56 -1.53
N ALA A 503 15.35 -27.50 -1.55
CA ALA A 503 15.85 -26.12 -1.51
C ALA A 503 16.65 -25.84 -0.24
N ALA A 504 16.21 -26.34 0.92
CA ALA A 504 16.94 -26.24 2.18
C ALA A 504 18.21 -27.12 2.24
N GLY A 505 18.46 -27.97 1.23
CA GLY A 505 19.61 -28.88 1.16
C GLY A 505 19.38 -30.27 1.74
N PHE A 506 18.14 -30.62 2.07
CA PHE A 506 17.77 -31.95 2.54
C PHE A 506 17.08 -32.72 1.41
N HIS A 507 17.89 -33.38 0.57
CA HIS A 507 17.35 -34.20 -0.51
C HIS A 507 16.35 -35.21 0.03
N SER A 508 15.15 -35.21 -0.54
CA SER A 508 14.04 -36.00 -0.02
C SER A 508 13.34 -36.81 -1.10
N GLN A 509 12.78 -37.94 -0.69
CA GLN A 509 11.99 -38.85 -1.52
C GLN A 509 10.55 -38.88 -1.01
N LEU A 510 9.59 -38.81 -1.93
CA LEU A 510 8.19 -39.09 -1.64
C LEU A 510 7.92 -40.59 -1.71
N GLU A 511 6.94 -41.04 -0.95
CA GLU A 511 6.44 -42.42 -0.98
C GLU A 511 7.51 -43.49 -0.72
N PRO A 512 8.30 -43.39 0.38
CA PRO A 512 9.46 -44.25 0.62
C PRO A 512 9.10 -45.74 0.72
N ALA A 513 9.91 -46.57 0.08
CA ALA A 513 9.83 -48.02 0.16
C ALA A 513 10.45 -48.54 1.48
N GLY A 514 9.86 -49.59 2.07
CA GLY A 514 10.40 -50.25 3.27
C GLY A 514 10.16 -49.53 4.61
N LEU A 515 9.41 -48.42 4.61
CA LEU A 515 8.91 -47.75 5.83
C LEU A 515 7.43 -48.02 6.08
N ASP A 516 6.92 -49.11 5.51
CA ASP A 516 5.56 -49.56 5.72
C ASP A 516 5.43 -50.32 7.04
N ARG A 517 4.25 -50.25 7.64
CA ARG A 517 3.97 -50.89 8.93
C ARG A 517 3.54 -52.36 8.78
N GLY A 518 3.73 -52.96 7.61
CA GLY A 518 3.18 -54.26 7.23
C GLY A 518 1.66 -54.25 6.93
N ASP A 519 0.95 -53.14 7.17
CA ASP A 519 -0.48 -52.95 6.85
C ASP A 519 -0.71 -52.12 5.57
N GLY A 520 0.34 -51.91 4.77
CA GLY A 520 0.32 -51.08 3.56
C GLY A 520 0.31 -49.57 3.80
N LYS A 521 0.32 -49.08 5.05
CA LYS A 521 0.40 -47.64 5.33
C LYS A 521 1.86 -47.19 5.47
N ARG A 522 2.24 -46.24 4.63
CA ARG A 522 3.56 -45.60 4.59
C ARG A 522 3.46 -44.10 4.87
N PRO A 523 4.52 -43.47 5.43
CA PRO A 523 4.63 -42.02 5.49
C PRO A 523 4.73 -41.41 4.08
N ASP A 524 4.49 -40.11 3.96
CA ASP A 524 4.48 -39.43 2.65
C ASP A 524 5.88 -39.14 2.12
N GLY A 525 6.86 -38.92 3.00
CA GLY A 525 8.22 -38.65 2.56
C GLY A 525 9.29 -38.84 3.62
N VAL A 526 10.53 -38.94 3.15
CA VAL A 526 11.73 -39.11 3.98
C VAL A 526 12.92 -38.34 3.39
N THR A 527 13.78 -37.82 4.26
CA THR A 527 15.08 -37.28 3.83
C THR A 527 16.07 -38.41 3.56
N ILE A 528 16.80 -38.34 2.45
CA ILE A 528 17.80 -39.34 2.06
C ILE A 528 19.00 -39.28 3.01
N TYR A 529 19.40 -38.07 3.39
CA TYR A 529 20.49 -37.83 4.34
C TYR A 529 19.94 -37.48 5.73
N PRO A 530 20.76 -37.67 6.80
CA PRO A 530 20.39 -37.25 8.14
C PRO A 530 19.95 -35.78 8.19
N TYR A 531 18.77 -35.54 8.75
CA TYR A 531 18.24 -34.20 8.94
C TYR A 531 18.90 -33.54 10.15
N THR A 532 18.89 -34.21 11.31
CA THR A 532 19.62 -33.76 12.51
C THR A 532 20.03 -34.96 13.37
N ARG A 533 21.15 -34.83 14.10
CA ARG A 533 21.65 -35.84 15.05
C ARG A 533 21.79 -37.24 14.44
N GLY A 534 22.24 -37.34 13.19
CA GLY A 534 22.40 -38.62 12.49
C GLY A 534 21.10 -39.31 12.06
N LYS A 535 19.92 -38.75 12.37
CA LYS A 535 18.62 -39.32 12.00
C LYS A 535 18.01 -38.64 10.78
N ALA A 536 17.47 -39.42 9.85
CA ALA A 536 16.64 -38.93 8.76
C ALA A 536 15.29 -38.43 9.29
N LEU A 537 14.71 -37.45 8.60
CA LEU A 537 13.38 -36.93 8.90
C LEU A 537 12.35 -37.64 8.03
N VAL A 538 11.29 -38.14 8.65
CA VAL A 538 10.11 -38.70 8.00
C VAL A 538 8.94 -37.76 8.27
N TRP A 539 8.13 -37.47 7.25
CA TRP A 539 6.93 -36.68 7.42
C TRP A 539 5.70 -37.32 6.80
N ASP A 540 4.54 -36.89 7.28
CA ASP A 540 3.25 -37.28 6.75
C ASP A 540 2.31 -36.06 6.82
N PHE A 541 1.82 -35.66 5.66
CA PHE A 541 0.93 -34.52 5.49
C PHE A 541 -0.53 -34.94 5.74
N THR A 542 -1.33 -34.02 6.25
CA THR A 542 -2.76 -34.21 6.38
C THR A 542 -3.49 -32.89 6.33
N CYS A 543 -4.68 -32.89 5.74
CA CYS A 543 -5.55 -31.73 5.69
C CYS A 543 -6.90 -32.05 6.33
N PRO A 544 -7.02 -31.91 7.67
CA PRO A 544 -8.27 -32.17 8.38
C PRO A 544 -9.31 -31.10 8.08
N ASP A 545 -10.58 -31.50 8.12
CA ASP A 545 -11.70 -30.60 7.90
C ASP A 545 -12.02 -29.81 9.18
N THR A 546 -11.80 -28.49 9.14
CA THR A 546 -12.09 -27.56 10.23
C THR A 546 -13.55 -27.65 10.69
N PHE A 547 -14.46 -27.87 9.73
CA PHE A 547 -15.91 -27.89 9.92
C PHE A 547 -16.44 -29.33 10.09
N GLY A 548 -15.55 -30.31 10.21
CA GLY A 548 -15.93 -31.69 10.42
C GLY A 548 -16.66 -31.89 11.76
N PRO A 549 -17.58 -32.87 11.88
CA PRO A 549 -18.35 -33.10 13.10
C PRO A 549 -17.50 -33.29 14.37
N SER A 550 -16.31 -33.87 14.22
CA SER A 550 -15.38 -34.13 15.31
C SER A 550 -14.58 -32.91 15.78
N SER A 551 -14.61 -31.81 15.03
CA SER A 551 -13.83 -30.59 15.31
C SER A 551 -14.70 -29.34 15.41
N PHE A 552 -15.92 -29.33 14.87
CA PHE A 552 -16.80 -28.16 14.80
C PHE A 552 -16.93 -27.39 16.13
N GLY A 553 -17.29 -28.09 17.22
CA GLY A 553 -17.43 -27.46 18.54
C GLY A 553 -16.13 -26.88 19.09
N SER A 554 -15.03 -27.62 18.94
CA SER A 554 -13.72 -27.20 19.43
C SER A 554 -13.10 -26.08 18.57
N SER A 555 -13.28 -26.11 17.25
CA SER A 555 -12.76 -25.12 16.29
C SER A 555 -13.33 -23.72 16.54
N ALA A 556 -14.55 -23.63 17.09
CA ALA A 556 -15.14 -22.35 17.45
C ALA A 556 -14.35 -21.67 18.58
N SER A 557 -13.81 -22.45 19.52
CA SER A 557 -13.03 -21.92 20.66
C SER A 557 -11.53 -21.89 20.38
N PHE A 558 -11.02 -22.91 19.71
CA PHE A 558 -9.60 -23.14 19.43
C PHE A 558 -9.43 -23.43 17.94
N PRO A 559 -9.07 -22.43 17.13
CA PRO A 559 -9.09 -22.52 15.66
C PRO A 559 -8.06 -23.48 15.04
N ASP A 560 -7.16 -24.07 15.83
CA ASP A 560 -6.19 -25.10 15.42
C ASP A 560 -6.55 -26.52 15.88
N SER A 561 -7.75 -26.72 16.44
CA SER A 561 -8.18 -27.98 17.05
C SER A 561 -8.07 -29.18 16.12
N ALA A 562 -8.48 -29.03 14.86
CA ALA A 562 -8.53 -30.14 13.92
C ALA A 562 -7.11 -30.53 13.48
N ALA A 563 -6.25 -29.53 13.25
CA ALA A 563 -4.83 -29.74 12.95
C ALA A 563 -4.10 -30.38 14.13
N LYS A 564 -4.25 -29.84 15.34
CA LYS A 564 -3.60 -30.37 16.56
C LYS A 564 -3.97 -31.82 16.82
N ARG A 565 -5.27 -32.15 16.76
CA ARG A 565 -5.74 -33.54 16.88
C ARG A 565 -5.11 -34.45 15.83
N SER A 566 -4.99 -33.96 14.60
CA SER A 566 -4.38 -34.73 13.51
C SER A 566 -2.88 -34.94 13.71
N GLU A 567 -2.15 -33.95 14.22
CA GLU A 567 -0.74 -34.08 14.59
C GLU A 567 -0.53 -35.18 15.63
N GLU A 568 -1.32 -35.17 16.71
CA GLU A 568 -1.27 -36.18 17.78
C GLU A 568 -1.59 -37.59 17.25
N LEU A 569 -2.62 -37.73 16.42
CA LEU A 569 -2.99 -39.02 15.82
C LEU A 569 -1.90 -39.55 14.89
N LYS A 570 -1.27 -38.69 14.08
CA LYS A 570 -0.16 -39.09 13.19
C LYS A 570 1.07 -39.50 13.99
N LYS A 571 1.41 -38.78 15.06
CA LYS A 571 2.50 -39.17 15.97
C LYS A 571 2.26 -40.53 16.61
N LYS A 572 1.05 -40.77 17.13
CA LYS A 572 0.67 -42.08 17.68
C LYS A 572 0.72 -43.16 16.60
N LYS A 573 0.31 -42.85 15.37
CA LYS A 573 0.34 -43.79 14.23
C LYS A 573 1.76 -44.24 13.87
N TYR A 574 2.73 -43.32 13.91
CA TYR A 574 4.12 -43.55 13.48
C TYR A 574 5.13 -43.59 14.64
N SER A 575 4.67 -43.82 15.88
CA SER A 575 5.55 -43.90 17.05
C SER A 575 6.62 -44.97 16.93
N PHE A 576 6.33 -46.06 16.22
CA PHE A 576 7.29 -47.15 15.94
C PHE A 576 8.52 -46.71 15.12
N LEU A 577 8.46 -45.57 14.43
CA LEU A 577 9.59 -45.02 13.67
C LEU A 577 10.55 -44.19 14.55
N ALA A 578 10.13 -43.79 15.75
CA ALA A 578 10.85 -42.80 16.57
C ALA A 578 12.27 -43.24 16.97
N ASP A 579 12.51 -44.55 17.08
CA ASP A 579 13.81 -45.09 17.44
C ASP A 579 14.86 -44.79 16.37
N ARG A 580 14.49 -44.89 15.09
CA ARG A 580 15.39 -44.76 13.93
C ARG A 580 15.28 -43.42 13.21
N TYR A 581 14.10 -42.80 13.22
CA TYR A 581 13.77 -41.60 12.44
C TYR A 581 13.26 -40.48 13.34
N LEU A 582 13.35 -39.25 12.82
CA LEU A 582 12.62 -38.11 13.37
C LEU A 582 11.30 -38.00 12.63
N PHE A 583 10.18 -38.16 13.33
CA PHE A 583 8.87 -38.04 12.71
C PHE A 583 8.28 -36.63 12.89
N GLN A 584 7.87 -36.01 11.78
CA GLN A 584 7.19 -34.71 11.76
C GLN A 584 5.79 -34.84 11.15
N PRO A 585 4.71 -34.69 11.93
CA PRO A 585 3.39 -34.52 11.35
C PRO A 585 3.28 -33.14 10.69
N ILE A 586 2.62 -33.05 9.54
CA ILE A 586 2.31 -31.77 8.88
C ILE A 586 0.81 -31.67 8.65
N ALA A 587 0.11 -31.00 9.56
CA ALA A 587 -1.33 -30.78 9.52
C ALA A 587 -1.66 -29.32 9.17
N VAL A 588 -2.45 -29.13 8.11
CA VAL A 588 -3.01 -27.83 7.72
C VAL A 588 -4.50 -27.99 7.48
N GLU A 589 -5.33 -27.32 8.27
CA GLU A 589 -6.78 -27.47 8.16
C GLU A 589 -7.34 -26.93 6.84
N THR A 590 -8.57 -27.33 6.50
CA THR A 590 -9.28 -26.80 5.33
C THR A 590 -9.53 -25.29 5.41
N SER A 591 -9.55 -24.70 6.61
CA SER A 591 -9.57 -23.23 6.82
C SER A 591 -8.22 -22.54 6.55
N GLY A 592 -7.14 -23.30 6.35
CA GLY A 592 -5.77 -22.81 6.17
C GLY A 592 -4.97 -22.70 7.47
N VAL A 593 -5.55 -23.04 8.62
CA VAL A 593 -4.85 -23.01 9.91
C VAL A 593 -3.81 -24.13 9.98
N PHE A 594 -2.58 -23.78 10.38
CA PHE A 594 -1.52 -24.75 10.60
C PHE A 594 -1.59 -25.27 12.04
N GLY A 595 -1.36 -26.57 12.23
CA GLY A 595 -1.07 -27.10 13.56
C GLY A 595 0.20 -26.48 14.12
N SER A 596 0.30 -26.38 15.44
CA SER A 596 1.39 -25.65 16.11
C SER A 596 2.79 -26.19 15.77
N GLU A 597 2.91 -27.51 15.62
CA GLU A 597 4.17 -28.16 15.24
C GLU A 597 4.46 -27.97 13.76
N SER A 598 3.45 -28.14 12.93
CA SER A 598 3.50 -27.92 11.48
C SER A 598 3.94 -26.50 11.16
N PHE A 599 3.35 -25.50 11.82
CA PHE A 599 3.72 -24.09 11.67
C PHE A 599 5.19 -23.86 12.03
N SER A 600 5.60 -24.37 13.19
CA SER A 600 6.97 -24.22 13.69
C SER A 600 8.00 -24.85 12.75
N PHE A 601 7.65 -26.00 12.18
CA PHE A 601 8.46 -26.73 11.22
C PHE A 601 8.57 -26.00 9.87
N ILE A 602 7.45 -25.61 9.26
CA ILE A 602 7.44 -24.89 7.98
C ILE A 602 8.16 -23.54 8.10
N ARG A 603 7.99 -22.83 9.22
CA ARG A 603 8.74 -21.59 9.49
C ARG A 603 10.25 -21.85 9.56
N ARG A 604 10.68 -22.93 10.23
CA ARG A 604 12.09 -23.31 10.32
C ARG A 604 12.64 -23.66 8.94
N LEU A 605 11.90 -24.45 8.16
CA LEU A 605 12.28 -24.84 6.82
C LEU A 605 12.45 -23.62 5.91
N GLY A 606 11.48 -22.70 5.89
CA GLY A 606 11.59 -21.43 5.17
C GLY A 606 12.81 -20.60 5.60
N GLY A 607 13.12 -20.58 6.89
CA GLY A 607 14.32 -19.91 7.42
C GLY A 607 15.63 -20.55 6.94
N LEU A 608 15.67 -21.87 6.76
CA LEU A 608 16.82 -22.58 6.18
C LEU A 608 17.00 -22.23 4.70
N ILE A 609 15.91 -22.18 3.93
CA ILE A 609 15.94 -21.74 2.53
C ILE A 609 16.44 -20.28 2.46
N THR A 610 15.89 -19.41 3.29
CA THR A 610 16.29 -17.99 3.38
C THR A 610 17.79 -17.83 3.62
N LYS A 611 18.38 -18.62 4.53
CA LYS A 611 19.83 -18.60 4.80
C LYS A 611 20.66 -19.05 3.60
N LYS A 612 20.16 -19.98 2.79
CA LYS A 612 20.88 -20.53 1.64
C LYS A 612 20.77 -19.63 0.40
N THR A 613 19.59 -19.06 0.14
CA THR A 613 19.36 -18.22 -1.05
C THR A 613 19.70 -16.75 -0.81
N GLY A 614 19.70 -16.30 0.45
CA GLY A 614 19.85 -14.90 0.83
C GLY A 614 18.58 -14.05 0.65
N ASP A 615 17.47 -14.61 0.14
CA ASP A 615 16.22 -13.86 -0.05
C ASP A 615 15.33 -13.94 1.21
N PRO A 616 15.06 -12.82 1.91
CA PRO A 616 14.25 -12.81 3.13
C PRO A 616 12.78 -13.20 2.92
N ARG A 617 12.31 -13.32 1.67
CA ARG A 617 10.90 -13.60 1.34
C ARG A 617 10.58 -15.10 1.23
N GLU A 618 11.59 -15.98 1.21
CA GLU A 618 11.40 -17.43 0.99
C GLU A 618 10.43 -18.05 1.99
N THR A 619 10.52 -17.65 3.27
CA THR A 619 9.59 -18.16 4.29
C THR A 619 8.15 -17.75 4.00
N SER A 620 7.92 -16.51 3.57
CA SER A 620 6.59 -16.01 3.20
C SER A 620 6.06 -16.74 1.96
N TRP A 621 6.89 -16.91 0.93
CA TRP A 621 6.52 -17.63 -0.28
C TRP A 621 6.19 -19.10 -0.03
N LEU A 622 6.89 -19.77 0.89
CA LEU A 622 6.56 -21.13 1.28
C LEU A 622 5.15 -21.22 1.88
N PHE A 623 4.81 -20.33 2.82
CA PHE A 623 3.45 -20.25 3.36
C PHE A 623 2.41 -19.90 2.30
N GLN A 624 2.71 -18.97 1.39
CA GLN A 624 1.82 -18.60 0.29
C GLN A 624 1.52 -19.79 -0.62
N ARG A 625 2.55 -20.54 -1.03
CA ARG A 625 2.39 -21.71 -1.90
C ARG A 625 1.52 -22.78 -1.24
N ILE A 626 1.80 -23.14 0.02
CA ILE A 626 0.99 -24.11 0.77
C ILE A 626 -0.46 -23.60 0.87
N SER A 627 -0.65 -22.34 1.29
CA SER A 627 -1.96 -21.71 1.44
C SER A 627 -2.76 -21.72 0.13
N CYS A 628 -2.12 -21.42 -1.01
CA CYS A 628 -2.74 -21.52 -2.34
C CYS A 628 -3.18 -22.96 -2.67
N GLU A 629 -2.36 -23.99 -2.40
CA GLU A 629 -2.78 -25.38 -2.65
C GLU A 629 -3.96 -25.82 -1.79
N ILE A 630 -4.01 -25.39 -0.52
CA ILE A 630 -5.16 -25.68 0.34
C ILE A 630 -6.44 -25.10 -0.28
N VAL A 631 -6.41 -23.81 -0.66
CA VAL A 631 -7.57 -23.14 -1.26
C VAL A 631 -7.94 -23.76 -2.61
N ARG A 632 -6.96 -24.06 -3.47
CA ARG A 632 -7.19 -24.71 -4.76
C ARG A 632 -7.83 -26.09 -4.58
N GLY A 633 -7.28 -26.91 -3.69
CA GLY A 633 -7.80 -28.23 -3.39
C GLY A 633 -9.21 -28.19 -2.81
N ASN A 634 -9.48 -27.22 -1.93
CA ASN A 634 -10.83 -27.00 -1.42
C ASN A 634 -11.81 -26.57 -2.52
N SER A 635 -11.41 -25.64 -3.38
CA SER A 635 -12.23 -25.18 -4.50
C SER A 635 -12.54 -26.34 -5.44
N HIS A 636 -11.56 -27.17 -5.77
CA HIS A 636 -11.76 -28.36 -6.60
C HIS A 636 -12.65 -29.42 -5.91
N ALA A 637 -12.57 -29.55 -4.58
CA ALA A 637 -13.45 -30.44 -3.83
C ALA A 637 -14.92 -30.01 -3.94
N ILE A 638 -15.19 -28.71 -3.85
CA ILE A 638 -16.54 -28.15 -3.93
C ILE A 638 -17.04 -28.12 -5.37
N LEU A 639 -16.24 -27.63 -6.32
CA LEU A 639 -16.65 -27.57 -7.73
C LEU A 639 -16.76 -28.98 -8.34
N GLY A 640 -15.93 -29.93 -7.92
CA GLY A 640 -15.99 -31.32 -8.38
C GLY A 640 -17.12 -32.15 -7.74
N SER A 641 -17.92 -31.57 -6.83
CA SER A 641 -19.07 -32.25 -6.23
C SER A 641 -20.35 -32.08 -7.03
N PHE A 642 -20.44 -31.06 -7.89
CA PHE A 642 -21.46 -30.99 -8.92
C PHE A 642 -21.27 -32.21 -9.81
N LEU A 643 -22.24 -33.11 -9.82
CA LEU A 643 -22.22 -34.31 -10.66
C LEU A 643 -21.95 -33.85 -12.09
N ASN A 644 -20.95 -34.43 -12.75
CA ASN A 644 -20.91 -34.38 -14.21
C ASN A 644 -22.23 -34.99 -14.67
N ASN A 645 -23.11 -34.20 -15.27
CA ASN A 645 -24.10 -34.74 -16.19
C ASN A 645 -23.37 -35.46 -17.33
#